data_AF-M2AXJ0-F1
#
_entry.id   AF-M2AXJ0-F1
#
_cell.length_a   1.000
_cell.length_b   1.000
_cell.length_c   1.000
_cell.angle_alpha   90.00
_cell.angle_beta   90.00
_cell.angle_gamma   90.00
#
_symmetry.space_group_name_H-M   'P 1'
#
loop_
_entity.id
_entity.type
_entity.pdbx_description
1 polymer ?
#
loop_
_entity_poly.entity_id
_entity_poly.type
_entity_poly.pdbx_seq_one_letter_code
_entity_poly.pdbx_strand_id
1 'polypeptide(L)'
;MLSMDRCYQPGFARKLPALGAALLAVLFTLAVAMPVRADRPDAAGLFTEFSLDDFAADGNAALQTDEPAEATATYSVVGEGEIELNVQVKLQPKWHLYSTTQPKGGPKPTKLSLVEADSVKISGAWKSDREPLRSVSEDFGGITVEEFEDEVTFTAKAKVAGGNEAISQLGALKIRLDALACLTGGACMPVNETLTAKLVGDVPSAVSKPSGQTMASTSSNDPAGLKSHPVDLKQTFRDQDYVVRWEAINLTPQLEPGQTGTLRFTAIPDSGYHVYTSSVNDEQSKTNFVVSEKSDLKVGAPQTKSPPVDYDLLPGVTYHKGNVTWTLPISIPNDASTGEHKIVGGIAYQACTDDSCQQPKAIEFQTVVNVVDSAHADAKPQRMNVAAKKRMLILDDAATLDWVDTDLSPALNASIEPEADNEPQIAMADASATDHSTSGGSGDAHGVASETTSEEASGDTEKAGTAFGTTLLFAFIGGVILNFMPCVLPVVGLKVMSFVQQAGEDRKRIFFLNVVYALGILSVFAVLTALAVLLSFNWGQQFTYFPVRLGLTLLMFAMALSYLGVWEIPVPGMAAGKTSQALQQREGYTGAFFKGVFATVLATPCSGPLLGGILGLTFALTSLQTTAVIMIVGVGMALPYLMIGIWPSLVAWLPKPGTWMETLKEFLAFLFLGTVAFFFNQFSDGDKLPVFVALIGVWFGCWIIGKVPSWSSLQARLYAWSGGIASAIIIGVAAFHWLGPAPEPAEGVKTIAWQPYDEAKLKEYQAEGRTVMIDFTAKWCVNCIVNYNVALNTEPTRQLIEELDAVPMLADWTDQDPEIEAKLKELQSRSIPVLAIYPGKSPAEPIVLRDLVSQQMVLDALEDAGPSVSGSAANIANRVRPNTNAGELSSAPAAGVAAR
;
A
#
# COMPACT_ATOMS: atom_id res chain seq x y z
N MET A 1 44.53 -23.75 -68.10
CA MET A 1 43.39 -24.49 -67.51
C MET A 1 42.57 -23.46 -66.75
N LEU A 2 41.73 -22.69 -67.47
CA LEU A 2 40.30 -22.98 -67.78
C LEU A 2 39.46 -23.11 -66.50
N SER A 3 38.39 -22.37 -66.26
CA SER A 3 37.74 -21.26 -66.98
C SER A 3 36.68 -20.66 -66.05
N MET A 4 36.52 -19.34 -66.17
CA MET A 4 35.33 -18.53 -65.83
C MET A 4 34.06 -19.00 -66.58
N ASP A 5 32.92 -18.41 -66.18
CA ASP A 5 31.58 -18.38 -66.79
C ASP A 5 30.60 -19.46 -66.26
N ARG A 6 29.39 -19.14 -65.74
CA ARG A 6 28.37 -18.31 -66.40
C ARG A 6 27.21 -17.87 -65.46
N CYS A 7 26.80 -16.61 -65.65
CA CYS A 7 25.45 -16.00 -65.69
C CYS A 7 24.43 -16.03 -64.52
N TYR A 8 24.26 -14.82 -63.98
CA TYR A 8 23.03 -14.11 -63.60
C TYR A 8 22.04 -13.93 -64.78
N GLN A 9 20.72 -14.10 -64.55
CA GLN A 9 19.52 -13.36 -65.06
C GLN A 9 18.25 -14.25 -65.21
N PRO A 10 17.02 -13.67 -65.22
CA PRO A 10 15.93 -14.03 -64.32
C PRO A 10 14.65 -14.48 -65.05
N GLY A 11 13.65 -14.90 -64.29
CA GLY A 11 12.25 -14.88 -64.74
C GLY A 11 11.50 -16.17 -64.47
N PHE A 12 10.70 -16.18 -63.41
CA PHE A 12 9.34 -16.74 -63.47
C PHE A 12 8.50 -16.21 -62.30
N ALA A 13 8.27 -14.90 -62.29
CA ALA A 13 7.12 -14.32 -61.60
C ALA A 13 6.03 -14.08 -62.66
N ARG A 14 5.11 -15.03 -62.82
CA ARG A 14 3.72 -14.75 -63.20
C ARG A 14 2.86 -16.00 -63.01
N LYS A 15 1.79 -15.81 -62.21
CA LYS A 15 0.70 -16.73 -61.86
C LYS A 15 0.98 -17.63 -60.64
N LEU A 16 0.55 -17.17 -59.46
CA LEU A 16 -0.37 -17.90 -58.56
C LEU A 16 -0.77 -17.02 -57.35
N PRO A 17 -1.80 -16.15 -57.44
CA PRO A 17 -2.42 -15.52 -56.26
C PRO A 17 -3.87 -16.01 -56.10
N ALA A 18 -4.11 -17.33 -56.16
CA ALA A 18 -5.46 -17.89 -56.03
C ALA A 18 -5.56 -19.17 -55.18
N LEU A 19 -4.47 -19.94 -55.00
CA LEU A 19 -4.53 -21.15 -54.17
C LEU A 19 -4.31 -20.91 -52.67
N GLY A 20 -3.64 -19.83 -52.27
CA GLY A 20 -3.42 -19.51 -50.85
C GLY A 20 -4.68 -19.02 -50.12
N ALA A 21 -5.58 -18.35 -50.83
CA ALA A 21 -6.84 -17.85 -50.25
C ALA A 21 -7.90 -18.96 -50.11
N ALA A 22 -7.88 -19.96 -50.99
CA ALA A 22 -8.82 -21.10 -50.94
C ALA A 22 -8.48 -22.09 -49.83
N LEU A 23 -7.18 -22.28 -49.51
CA LEU A 23 -6.76 -23.19 -48.44
C LEU A 23 -7.13 -22.66 -47.04
N LEU A 24 -7.12 -21.33 -46.85
CA LEU A 24 -7.54 -20.68 -45.60
C LEU A 24 -9.06 -20.67 -45.40
N ALA A 25 -9.84 -20.59 -46.49
CA ALA A 25 -11.30 -20.65 -46.42
C ALA A 25 -11.84 -22.04 -46.07
N VAL A 26 -11.18 -23.11 -46.54
CA VAL A 26 -11.60 -24.51 -46.27
C VAL A 26 -11.28 -24.94 -44.83
N LEU A 27 -10.20 -24.42 -44.23
CA LEU A 27 -9.86 -24.68 -42.83
C LEU A 27 -10.81 -24.00 -41.84
N PHE A 28 -11.46 -22.90 -42.24
CA PHE A 28 -12.42 -22.18 -41.39
C PHE A 28 -13.83 -22.82 -41.38
N THR A 29 -14.18 -23.60 -42.40
CA THR A 29 -15.51 -24.24 -42.50
C THR A 29 -15.61 -25.63 -41.88
N LEU A 30 -14.50 -26.29 -41.52
CA LEU A 30 -14.53 -27.64 -40.92
C LEU A 30 -14.59 -27.68 -39.39
N ALA A 31 -14.53 -26.54 -38.71
CA ALA A 31 -14.53 -26.48 -37.23
C ALA A 31 -15.94 -26.44 -36.58
N VAL A 32 -17.03 -26.50 -37.34
CA VAL A 32 -18.41 -26.30 -36.81
C VAL A 32 -19.27 -27.57 -36.79
N ALA A 33 -18.75 -28.76 -37.13
CA ALA A 33 -19.57 -29.96 -37.06
C ALA A 33 -18.78 -31.21 -36.67
N MET A 34 -18.75 -31.53 -35.36
CA MET A 34 -18.93 -32.90 -34.82
C MET A 34 -18.84 -32.90 -33.27
N PRO A 35 -19.68 -33.68 -32.57
CA PRO A 35 -19.61 -33.83 -31.11
C PRO A 35 -18.61 -34.95 -30.77
N VAL A 36 -17.68 -34.70 -29.84
CA VAL A 36 -16.75 -35.74 -29.37
C VAL A 36 -17.12 -36.19 -27.95
N ARG A 37 -17.47 -37.46 -27.90
CA ARG A 37 -17.72 -38.30 -26.73
C ARG A 37 -16.39 -38.76 -26.13
N ALA A 38 -16.32 -38.80 -24.81
CA ALA A 38 -15.15 -39.25 -24.05
C ALA A 38 -14.87 -40.74 -24.27
N ASP A 39 -13.60 -41.09 -24.46
CA ASP A 39 -12.96 -42.29 -23.89
C ASP A 39 -11.42 -42.14 -23.93
N ARG A 40 -10.78 -42.44 -22.80
CA ARG A 40 -9.32 -42.68 -22.63
C ARG A 40 -9.06 -44.18 -22.88
N PRO A 41 -7.88 -44.63 -23.38
CA PRO A 41 -6.65 -44.65 -22.57
C PRO A 41 -5.29 -44.47 -23.29
N ASP A 42 -4.31 -44.09 -22.45
CA ASP A 42 -2.89 -44.48 -22.38
C ASP A 42 -1.90 -44.21 -23.53
N ALA A 43 -1.16 -43.11 -23.37
CA ALA A 43 0.25 -43.02 -23.75
C ALA A 43 1.01 -42.19 -22.69
N ALA A 44 1.40 -42.85 -21.60
CA ALA A 44 2.37 -42.34 -20.63
C ALA A 44 3.78 -42.40 -21.24
N GLY A 45 4.60 -41.37 -20.98
CA GLY A 45 6.02 -41.48 -21.27
C GLY A 45 6.93 -40.26 -21.13
N LEU A 46 6.44 -39.03 -20.90
CA LEU A 46 7.39 -37.89 -20.87
C LEU A 46 7.09 -36.68 -19.96
N PHE A 47 6.07 -36.73 -19.09
CA PHE A 47 5.75 -35.60 -18.18
C PHE A 47 5.19 -36.05 -16.81
N THR A 48 5.76 -37.08 -16.18
CA THR A 48 5.25 -37.60 -14.89
C THR A 48 5.76 -36.88 -13.64
N GLU A 49 6.41 -35.71 -13.75
CA GLU A 49 6.86 -34.92 -12.59
C GLU A 49 6.32 -33.48 -12.55
N PHE A 50 5.18 -33.21 -13.20
CA PHE A 50 4.43 -31.97 -12.96
C PHE A 50 2.97 -32.31 -12.69
N SER A 51 2.69 -32.69 -11.44
CA SER A 51 1.34 -32.79 -10.92
C SER A 51 0.92 -31.44 -10.35
N LEU A 52 -0.16 -30.88 -10.90
CA LEU A 52 -0.82 -29.68 -10.38
C LEU A 52 -1.57 -29.94 -9.06
N ASP A 53 -1.61 -31.18 -8.57
CA ASP A 53 -2.22 -31.54 -7.29
C ASP A 53 -1.28 -31.34 -6.08
N ASP A 54 0.05 -31.28 -6.29
CA ASP A 54 1.01 -30.98 -5.20
C ASP A 54 1.03 -29.50 -4.80
N PHE A 55 0.51 -28.60 -5.65
CA PHE A 55 0.34 -27.18 -5.29
C PHE A 55 -0.92 -26.92 -4.45
N ALA A 56 -1.83 -27.91 -4.32
CA ALA A 56 -3.10 -27.75 -3.60
C ALA A 56 -3.10 -28.39 -2.22
N ALA A 57 -2.13 -29.25 -1.88
CA ALA A 57 -2.10 -29.95 -0.58
C ALA A 57 -1.18 -29.29 0.47
N ASP A 58 -0.12 -28.57 0.06
CA ASP A 58 0.78 -27.88 1.00
C ASP A 58 0.57 -26.34 1.06
N GLY A 59 -0.38 -25.83 0.28
CA GLY A 59 -0.68 -24.38 0.20
C GLY A 59 -1.41 -23.78 1.42
N ASN A 60 -1.88 -24.60 2.37
CA ASN A 60 -2.64 -24.14 3.53
C ASN A 60 -1.88 -24.26 4.88
N ALA A 61 -0.58 -24.54 4.87
CA ALA A 61 0.23 -24.61 6.09
C ALA A 61 1.38 -23.57 6.18
N ALA A 62 1.58 -22.71 5.17
CA ALA A 62 2.74 -21.81 5.10
C ALA A 62 2.41 -20.30 5.10
N LEU A 63 1.25 -19.92 5.65
CA LEU A 63 0.92 -18.53 5.99
C LEU A 63 0.63 -18.39 7.50
N GLN A 64 1.39 -19.11 8.32
CA GLN A 64 1.61 -18.73 9.71
C GLN A 64 2.67 -17.64 9.75
N THR A 65 2.32 -16.51 10.35
CA THR A 65 3.13 -15.31 10.53
C THR A 65 4.15 -15.49 11.65
N ASP A 66 4.99 -16.52 11.59
CA ASP A 66 6.06 -16.71 12.56
C ASP A 66 7.33 -16.03 12.04
N GLU A 67 7.96 -15.19 12.88
CA GLU A 67 9.25 -14.59 12.56
C GLU A 67 10.31 -15.70 12.39
N PRO A 68 11.18 -15.62 11.37
CA PRO A 68 12.10 -16.70 11.01
C PRO A 68 13.19 -16.94 12.07
N ALA A 69 13.42 -15.96 12.95
CA ALA A 69 14.41 -15.97 13.99
C ALA A 69 13.92 -15.17 15.22
N GLU A 70 14.00 -15.73 16.41
CA GLU A 70 13.76 -15.05 17.69
C GLU A 70 15.11 -14.80 18.38
N ALA A 71 15.39 -13.56 18.80
CA ALA A 71 16.66 -13.23 19.44
C ALA A 71 16.48 -12.71 20.88
N THR A 72 17.30 -13.19 21.81
CA THR A 72 17.34 -12.73 23.20
C THR A 72 18.76 -12.31 23.59
N ALA A 73 18.87 -11.38 24.53
CA ALA A 73 20.17 -10.90 25.01
C ALA A 73 20.25 -10.88 26.53
N THR A 74 21.41 -11.25 27.07
CA THR A 74 21.73 -11.21 28.50
C THR A 74 23.18 -10.79 28.69
N TYR A 75 23.55 -10.39 29.91
CA TYR A 75 24.95 -10.20 30.28
C TYR A 75 25.24 -10.71 31.68
N SER A 76 26.45 -11.17 31.94
CA SER A 76 26.88 -11.69 33.25
C SER A 76 28.22 -11.07 33.67
N VAL A 77 28.49 -11.05 34.96
CA VAL A 77 29.76 -10.54 35.51
C VAL A 77 30.78 -11.68 35.51
N VAL A 78 31.92 -11.48 34.84
CA VAL A 78 32.96 -12.52 34.69
C VAL A 78 34.25 -12.16 35.42
N GLY A 79 34.43 -10.89 35.80
CA GLY A 79 35.58 -10.41 36.55
C GLY A 79 35.43 -8.97 37.04
N GLU A 80 36.46 -8.44 37.68
CA GLU A 80 36.45 -7.08 38.24
C GLU A 80 36.34 -6.03 37.12
N GLY A 81 35.16 -5.41 36.97
CA GLY A 81 34.88 -4.46 35.88
C GLY A 81 34.72 -5.12 34.49
N GLU A 82 34.58 -6.45 34.42
CA GLU A 82 34.41 -7.19 33.16
C GLU A 82 33.09 -7.96 33.12
N ILE A 83 32.33 -7.74 32.04
CA ILE A 83 31.07 -8.40 31.75
C ILE A 83 31.17 -9.24 30.48
N GLU A 84 30.36 -10.28 30.38
CA GLU A 84 30.19 -11.10 29.18
C GLU A 84 28.77 -10.92 28.66
N LEU A 85 28.66 -10.48 27.42
CA LEU A 85 27.40 -10.29 26.69
C LEU A 85 27.08 -11.59 25.96
N ASN A 86 25.83 -12.04 26.06
CA ASN A 86 25.31 -13.23 25.40
C ASN A 86 24.09 -12.85 24.56
N VAL A 87 24.09 -13.21 23.28
CA VAL A 87 22.96 -13.03 22.37
C VAL A 87 22.60 -14.37 21.76
N GLN A 88 21.44 -14.90 22.10
CA GLN A 88 20.94 -16.19 21.61
C GLN A 88 19.92 -15.92 20.51
N VAL A 89 20.09 -16.58 19.35
CA VAL A 89 19.19 -16.49 18.21
C VAL A 89 18.66 -17.88 17.91
N LYS A 90 17.34 -18.07 18.00
CA LYS A 90 16.65 -19.33 17.71
C LYS A 90 15.95 -19.22 16.36
N LEU A 91 16.19 -20.17 15.46
CA LEU A 91 15.71 -20.18 14.08
C LEU A 91 14.58 -21.19 13.91
N GLN A 92 13.62 -20.85 13.05
CA GLN A 92 12.58 -21.79 12.64
C GLN A 92 13.15 -22.93 11.75
N PRO A 93 12.50 -24.11 11.68
CA PRO A 93 12.98 -25.21 10.84
C PRO A 93 13.18 -24.79 9.39
N LYS A 94 14.29 -25.22 8.77
CA LYS A 94 14.72 -24.89 7.39
C LYS A 94 15.22 -23.44 7.19
N TRP A 95 15.36 -22.65 8.24
CA TRP A 95 16.00 -21.34 8.22
C TRP A 95 17.44 -21.42 8.73
N HIS A 96 18.33 -20.66 8.11
CA HIS A 96 19.72 -20.52 8.55
C HIS A 96 20.12 -19.04 8.69
N LEU A 97 21.10 -18.77 9.56
CA LEU A 97 21.69 -17.46 9.81
C LEU A 97 23.15 -17.44 9.41
N TYR A 98 23.61 -16.40 8.72
CA TYR A 98 25.02 -16.31 8.31
C TYR A 98 25.97 -15.93 9.46
N SER A 99 27.19 -16.46 9.42
CA SER A 99 28.21 -16.24 10.46
C SER A 99 28.70 -14.79 10.56
N THR A 100 29.23 -14.41 11.72
CA THR A 100 29.96 -13.15 11.92
C THR A 100 31.30 -13.12 11.17
N THR A 101 31.82 -14.29 10.79
CA THR A 101 33.13 -14.47 10.12
C THR A 101 33.03 -14.69 8.60
N GLN A 102 31.87 -14.43 8.02
CA GLN A 102 31.58 -14.70 6.61
C GLN A 102 32.67 -14.17 5.65
N PRO A 103 33.16 -14.97 4.68
CA PRO A 103 34.17 -14.54 3.71
C PRO A 103 33.74 -13.35 2.85
N LYS A 104 34.70 -12.49 2.49
CA LYS A 104 34.47 -11.35 1.61
C LYS A 104 33.99 -11.79 0.23
N GLY A 105 32.86 -11.26 -0.22
CA GLY A 105 32.22 -11.62 -1.49
C GLY A 105 31.05 -12.59 -1.33
N GLY A 106 30.85 -13.19 -0.15
CA GLY A 106 29.67 -13.98 0.20
C GLY A 106 28.50 -13.15 0.75
N PRO A 107 27.47 -13.81 1.30
CA PRO A 107 26.30 -13.16 1.90
C PRO A 107 26.63 -12.22 3.06
N LYS A 108 25.67 -11.38 3.47
CA LYS A 108 25.89 -10.38 4.52
C LYS A 108 26.18 -11.07 5.87
N PRO A 109 27.33 -10.81 6.53
CA PRO A 109 27.62 -11.39 7.85
C PRO A 109 26.70 -10.81 8.92
N THR A 110 26.39 -11.63 9.93
CA THR A 110 25.76 -11.17 11.16
C THR A 110 26.66 -10.17 11.89
N LYS A 111 26.09 -9.04 12.31
CA LYS A 111 26.80 -7.98 13.05
C LYS A 111 26.08 -7.69 14.35
N LEU A 112 26.86 -7.66 15.43
CA LEU A 112 26.39 -7.33 16.77
C LEU A 112 27.16 -6.10 17.28
N SER A 113 26.46 -5.10 17.78
CA SER A 113 27.06 -3.85 18.29
C SER A 113 26.29 -3.29 19.49
N LEU A 114 26.98 -2.58 20.38
CA LEU A 114 26.34 -1.86 21.49
C LEU A 114 25.79 -0.51 21.01
N VAL A 115 24.58 -0.16 21.45
CA VAL A 115 23.93 1.12 21.18
C VAL A 115 23.98 1.98 22.45
N GLU A 116 24.41 3.25 22.32
CA GLU A 116 24.40 4.24 23.42
C GLU A 116 25.22 3.83 24.67
N ALA A 117 26.38 3.19 24.49
CA ALA A 117 27.16 2.61 25.60
C ALA A 117 28.53 3.28 25.82
N ASP A 118 28.58 4.57 26.17
CA ASP A 118 29.84 5.30 26.43
C ASP A 118 30.64 4.73 27.63
N SER A 119 29.95 4.07 28.56
CA SER A 119 30.51 3.44 29.76
C SER A 119 30.96 1.99 29.59
N VAL A 120 30.67 1.34 28.44
CA VAL A 120 30.94 -0.08 28.18
C VAL A 120 31.68 -0.26 26.86
N LYS A 121 32.90 -0.80 26.90
CA LYS A 121 33.70 -1.07 25.70
C LYS A 121 33.90 -2.55 25.49
N ILE A 122 33.46 -3.07 24.34
CA ILE A 122 33.70 -4.45 23.92
C ILE A 122 35.22 -4.67 23.80
N SER A 123 35.74 -5.68 24.50
CA SER A 123 37.18 -5.99 24.59
C SER A 123 37.61 -7.16 23.69
N GLY A 124 36.69 -7.81 22.98
CA GLY A 124 36.96 -8.88 22.02
C GLY A 124 35.95 -8.99 20.87
N ALA A 125 36.27 -9.74 19.82
CA ALA A 125 35.31 -10.03 18.76
C ALA A 125 34.21 -10.99 19.26
N TRP A 126 32.99 -10.85 18.71
CA TRP A 126 31.89 -11.78 18.96
C TRP A 126 32.25 -13.19 18.51
N LYS A 127 32.00 -14.17 19.36
CA LYS A 127 32.24 -15.60 19.10
C LYS A 127 30.94 -16.38 19.22
N SER A 128 30.66 -17.25 18.27
CA SER A 128 29.59 -18.22 18.40
C SER A 128 29.99 -19.34 19.37
N ASP A 129 28.98 -19.96 19.99
CA ASP A 129 29.09 -21.15 20.84
C ASP A 129 29.53 -22.40 20.08
N ARG A 130 29.23 -22.46 18.77
CA ARG A 130 29.62 -23.54 17.85
C ARG A 130 30.26 -23.03 16.57
N GLU A 131 31.01 -23.90 15.88
CA GLU A 131 31.54 -23.59 14.55
C GLU A 131 30.40 -23.59 13.51
N PRO A 132 30.41 -22.64 12.55
CA PRO A 132 29.38 -22.58 11.51
C PRO A 132 29.52 -23.75 10.53
N LEU A 133 28.38 -24.21 10.00
CA LEU A 133 28.32 -25.14 8.89
C LEU A 133 28.90 -24.47 7.66
N ARG A 134 29.82 -25.17 6.97
CA ARG A 134 30.51 -24.66 5.79
C ARG A 134 30.05 -25.38 4.53
N SER A 135 29.42 -24.65 3.63
CA SER A 135 28.98 -25.14 2.32
C SER A 135 29.62 -24.31 1.20
N VAL A 136 29.80 -24.86 0.01
CA VAL A 136 30.27 -24.08 -1.16
C VAL A 136 29.03 -23.68 -1.95
N SER A 137 28.77 -22.38 -2.05
CA SER A 137 27.62 -21.88 -2.80
C SER A 137 28.04 -21.43 -4.19
N GLU A 138 27.43 -22.04 -5.21
CA GLU A 138 27.58 -21.61 -6.61
C GLU A 138 26.94 -20.23 -6.85
N ASP A 139 25.87 -19.90 -6.11
CA ASP A 139 25.17 -18.61 -6.18
C ASP A 139 26.08 -17.43 -5.79
N PHE A 140 27.06 -17.68 -4.92
CA PHE A 140 28.08 -16.71 -4.53
C PHE A 140 29.43 -16.94 -5.23
N GLY A 141 29.42 -17.56 -6.42
CA GLY A 141 30.62 -17.73 -7.25
C GLY A 141 31.61 -18.77 -6.72
N GLY A 142 31.12 -19.80 -6.03
CA GLY A 142 31.94 -20.89 -5.49
C GLY A 142 32.65 -20.56 -4.18
N ILE A 143 32.17 -19.54 -3.45
CA ILE A 143 32.71 -19.15 -2.14
C ILE A 143 32.16 -20.08 -1.05
N THR A 144 32.99 -20.39 -0.06
CA THR A 144 32.56 -21.10 1.15
C THR A 144 31.66 -20.19 2.00
N VAL A 145 30.41 -20.58 2.18
CA VAL A 145 29.42 -19.91 3.01
C VAL A 145 29.39 -20.54 4.40
N GLU A 146 29.28 -19.71 5.44
CA GLU A 146 29.26 -20.12 6.85
C GLU A 146 27.87 -19.86 7.46
N GLU A 147 27.18 -20.92 7.89
CA GLU A 147 25.76 -20.90 8.27
C GLU A 147 25.52 -21.54 9.64
N PHE A 148 24.50 -21.05 10.36
CA PHE A 148 23.97 -21.65 11.58
C PHE A 148 22.51 -22.04 11.37
N GLU A 149 22.14 -23.24 11.79
CA GLU A 149 20.76 -23.75 11.81
C GLU A 149 20.29 -23.94 13.25
N ASP A 150 18.98 -24.03 13.47
CA ASP A 150 18.29 -24.23 14.75
C ASP A 150 18.46 -23.12 15.81
N GLU A 151 19.69 -22.88 16.27
CA GLU A 151 19.98 -21.96 17.37
C GLU A 151 21.46 -21.54 17.37
N VAL A 152 21.80 -20.32 17.76
CA VAL A 152 23.21 -19.93 17.91
C VAL A 152 23.34 -18.88 18.99
N THR A 153 24.36 -19.03 19.85
CA THR A 153 24.65 -18.06 20.89
C THR A 153 25.95 -17.33 20.59
N PHE A 154 25.87 -16.01 20.42
CA PHE A 154 27.01 -15.13 20.26
C PHE A 154 27.43 -14.53 21.59
N THR A 155 28.72 -14.65 21.91
CA THR A 155 29.32 -14.18 23.16
C THR A 155 30.39 -13.14 22.90
N ALA A 156 30.44 -12.08 23.72
CA ALA A 156 31.50 -11.08 23.67
C ALA A 156 31.84 -10.55 25.06
N LYS A 157 33.13 -10.39 25.34
CA LYS A 157 33.59 -9.74 26.59
C LYS A 157 33.59 -8.23 26.43
N ALA A 158 33.19 -7.52 27.48
CA ALA A 158 33.20 -6.07 27.53
C ALA A 158 33.70 -5.56 28.89
N LYS A 159 34.32 -4.38 28.87
CA LYS A 159 34.88 -3.72 30.05
C LYS A 159 34.04 -2.50 30.42
N VAL A 160 33.70 -2.38 31.70
CA VAL A 160 32.87 -1.31 32.25
C VAL A 160 33.74 -0.25 32.92
N ALA A 161 33.55 1.01 32.56
CA ALA A 161 34.23 2.14 33.18
C ALA A 161 33.64 2.41 34.57
N GLY A 162 34.44 2.21 35.63
CA GLY A 162 34.01 2.42 37.03
C GLY A 162 34.03 1.17 37.92
N GLY A 163 34.47 0.01 37.41
CA GLY A 163 34.63 -1.21 38.22
C GLY A 163 33.29 -1.83 38.64
N ASN A 164 33.31 -2.69 39.67
CA ASN A 164 32.13 -3.48 40.07
C ASN A 164 30.97 -2.63 40.61
N GLU A 165 31.22 -1.48 41.25
CA GLU A 165 30.16 -0.58 41.71
C GLU A 165 29.36 0.03 40.54
N ALA A 166 30.02 0.31 39.41
CA ALA A 166 29.37 0.79 38.20
C ALA A 166 28.57 -0.30 37.48
N ILE A 167 28.94 -1.58 37.66
CA ILE A 167 28.19 -2.72 37.11
C ILE A 167 26.83 -2.88 37.81
N SER A 168 26.78 -2.70 39.14
CA SER A 168 25.52 -2.75 39.90
C SER A 168 24.54 -1.62 39.58
N GLN A 169 25.04 -0.52 39.01
CA GLN A 169 24.24 0.62 38.53
C GLN A 169 24.04 0.60 37.00
N LEU A 170 24.63 -0.38 36.32
CA LEU A 170 24.50 -0.55 34.88
C LEU A 170 23.07 -1.04 34.61
N GLY A 171 22.26 -0.17 33.99
CA GLY A 171 20.92 -0.53 33.56
C GLY A 171 20.92 -1.57 32.43
N ALA A 172 19.78 -1.71 31.77
CA ALA A 172 19.68 -2.60 30.63
C ALA A 172 20.55 -2.09 29.47
N LEU A 173 21.39 -2.96 28.90
CA LEU A 173 22.27 -2.63 27.78
C LEU A 173 21.55 -2.91 26.45
N LYS A 174 21.62 -1.98 25.50
CA LYS A 174 21.04 -2.17 24.17
C LYS A 174 22.07 -2.77 23.22
N ILE A 175 21.77 -3.94 22.64
CA ILE A 175 22.60 -4.62 21.64
C ILE A 175 21.84 -4.64 20.31
N ARG A 176 22.40 -4.03 19.27
CA ARG A 176 21.87 -4.09 17.92
C ARG A 176 22.36 -5.35 17.21
N LEU A 177 21.41 -6.18 16.77
CA LEU A 177 21.61 -7.33 15.91
C LEU A 177 21.20 -6.95 14.48
N ASP A 178 22.17 -6.89 13.57
CA ASP A 178 21.93 -6.77 12.13
C ASP A 178 22.36 -8.09 11.46
N ALA A 179 21.39 -8.93 11.08
CA ALA A 179 21.62 -10.25 10.52
C ALA A 179 20.70 -10.54 9.32
N LEU A 180 20.93 -11.67 8.65
CA LEU A 180 20.13 -12.10 7.49
C LEU A 180 19.80 -13.58 7.67
N ALA A 181 18.51 -13.88 7.88
CA ALA A 181 17.98 -15.24 8.00
C ALA A 181 17.44 -15.68 6.64
N CYS A 182 17.83 -16.85 6.16
CA CYS A 182 17.43 -17.34 4.84
C CYS A 182 16.82 -18.73 4.91
N LEU A 183 15.78 -18.94 4.12
CA LEU A 183 15.18 -20.24 3.87
C LEU A 183 16.05 -21.01 2.87
N THR A 184 16.28 -22.30 3.15
CA THR A 184 16.96 -23.21 2.22
C THR A 184 16.16 -23.29 0.91
N GLY A 185 16.65 -22.64 -0.16
CA GLY A 185 15.92 -22.45 -1.42
C GLY A 185 15.81 -21.00 -1.92
N GLY A 186 16.29 -20.02 -1.16
CA GLY A 186 16.68 -18.70 -1.69
C GLY A 186 15.87 -17.49 -1.22
N ALA A 187 14.84 -17.66 -0.37
CA ALA A 187 14.15 -16.53 0.24
C ALA A 187 14.88 -16.06 1.51
N CYS A 188 15.23 -14.79 1.61
CA CYS A 188 15.95 -14.23 2.76
C CYS A 188 15.20 -13.06 3.38
N MET A 189 15.17 -13.01 4.72
CA MET A 189 14.58 -11.95 5.52
C MET A 189 15.64 -11.30 6.42
N PRO A 190 15.75 -9.95 6.44
CA PRO A 190 16.67 -9.25 7.32
C PRO A 190 16.15 -9.27 8.76
N VAL A 191 17.02 -9.62 9.71
CA VAL A 191 16.75 -9.57 11.16
C VAL A 191 17.49 -8.35 11.70
N ASN A 192 16.77 -7.24 11.92
CA ASN A 192 17.33 -5.98 12.38
C ASN A 192 16.65 -5.54 13.69
N GLU A 193 17.22 -5.95 14.81
CA GLU A 193 16.61 -5.76 16.13
C GLU A 193 17.55 -5.07 17.11
N THR A 194 16.98 -4.39 18.09
CA THR A 194 17.72 -3.83 19.23
C THR A 194 17.29 -4.54 20.49
N LEU A 195 18.12 -5.48 20.92
CA LEU A 195 17.88 -6.35 22.07
C LEU A 195 18.26 -5.64 23.36
N THR A 196 17.46 -5.84 24.40
CA THR A 196 17.71 -5.27 25.73
C THR A 196 18.32 -6.35 26.62
N ALA A 197 19.64 -6.31 26.80
CA ALA A 197 20.36 -7.28 27.61
C ALA A 197 20.13 -7.02 29.11
N LYS A 198 19.65 -8.04 29.81
CA LYS A 198 19.45 -8.04 31.27
C LYS A 198 20.62 -8.74 31.99
N LEU A 199 20.94 -8.30 33.20
CA LEU A 199 21.97 -8.92 34.04
C LEU A 199 21.50 -10.31 34.50
N VAL A 200 22.37 -11.31 34.38
CA VAL A 200 22.15 -12.68 34.84
C VAL A 200 23.28 -13.06 35.81
N GLY A 201 22.94 -13.25 37.08
CA GLY A 201 23.85 -13.65 38.17
C GLY A 201 24.07 -12.56 39.25
N ASP A 202 24.47 -12.97 40.45
CA ASP A 202 24.77 -12.07 41.58
C ASP A 202 26.14 -11.38 41.43
N VAL A 203 26.20 -10.08 41.73
CA VAL A 203 27.47 -9.34 41.80
C VAL A 203 28.25 -9.80 43.04
N PRO A 204 29.49 -10.31 42.91
CA PRO A 204 30.24 -10.80 44.07
C PRO A 204 30.48 -9.69 45.11
N SER A 205 29.89 -9.84 46.29
CA SER A 205 30.03 -8.89 47.40
C SER A 205 31.39 -9.03 48.10
N ALA A 206 32.19 -7.97 48.09
CA ALA A 206 33.42 -7.86 48.89
C ALA A 206 33.28 -6.74 49.96
N VAL A 207 32.73 -7.14 51.11
CA VAL A 207 33.11 -6.85 52.51
C VAL A 207 33.73 -5.47 52.91
N SER A 208 33.01 -4.82 53.85
CA SER A 208 33.44 -4.08 55.07
C SER A 208 33.50 -2.53 55.15
N LYS A 209 32.46 -2.01 55.84
CA LYS A 209 32.31 -0.86 56.81
C LYS A 209 33.57 -0.39 57.60
N PRO A 210 33.54 0.71 58.42
CA PRO A 210 32.63 1.88 58.51
C PRO A 210 33.33 3.26 58.83
N SER A 211 32.51 4.31 58.94
CA SER A 211 32.66 5.52 59.80
C SER A 211 33.37 6.75 59.23
N GLY A 212 32.68 7.90 59.31
CA GLY A 212 33.24 9.22 59.04
C GLY A 212 32.18 10.30 58.80
N GLN A 213 31.49 10.72 59.85
CA GLN A 213 30.77 12.00 59.88
C GLN A 213 31.73 13.14 59.50
N THR A 214 31.27 14.14 58.74
CA THR A 214 31.30 15.57 59.14
C THR A 214 30.39 16.40 58.22
N MET A 215 29.68 17.30 58.89
CA MET A 215 28.69 18.27 58.42
C MET A 215 29.20 19.27 57.38
N ALA A 216 28.26 19.84 56.60
CA ALA A 216 27.98 21.27 56.66
C ALA A 216 26.59 21.59 56.07
N SER A 217 25.77 22.17 56.94
CA SER A 217 24.48 22.77 56.68
C SER A 217 24.62 24.10 55.93
N THR A 218 23.66 24.41 55.06
CA THR A 218 23.05 25.76 55.09
C THR A 218 21.59 25.66 54.67
N SER A 219 20.73 26.02 55.62
CA SER A 219 19.29 26.23 55.45
C SER A 219 19.03 27.53 54.69
N SER A 220 18.03 27.52 53.80
CA SER A 220 17.13 28.66 53.65
C SER A 220 15.69 28.17 53.41
N ASN A 221 14.97 28.12 54.51
CA ASN A 221 13.53 28.18 54.74
C ASN A 221 12.61 28.68 53.60
N ASP A 222 11.68 27.79 53.23
CA ASP A 222 10.20 27.94 53.34
C ASP A 222 9.39 28.71 52.26
N PRO A 223 8.06 28.45 52.17
CA PRO A 223 7.49 27.83 50.97
C PRO A 223 6.23 28.57 50.47
N ALA A 224 5.98 28.60 49.17
CA ALA A 224 4.67 28.99 48.66
C ALA A 224 4.44 28.48 47.25
N GLY A 225 3.42 27.64 47.09
CA GLY A 225 2.61 27.72 45.89
C GLY A 225 2.48 26.49 44.99
N LEU A 226 2.49 25.26 45.52
CA LEU A 226 1.64 24.22 44.90
C LEU A 226 0.29 24.24 45.60
N LYS A 227 -0.55 25.18 45.15
CA LYS A 227 -1.99 25.08 45.40
C LYS A 227 -2.43 23.75 44.82
N SER A 228 -3.03 22.92 45.67
CA SER A 228 -3.79 21.74 45.29
C SER A 228 -4.77 22.15 44.19
N HIS A 229 -4.44 21.82 42.96
CA HIS A 229 -5.45 21.78 41.92
C HIS A 229 -6.31 20.56 42.27
N PRO A 230 -7.64 20.69 42.39
CA PRO A 230 -8.48 19.51 42.45
C PRO A 230 -8.13 18.68 41.20
N VAL A 231 -7.70 17.44 41.40
CA VAL A 231 -7.50 16.50 40.29
C VAL A 231 -8.86 16.38 39.64
N ASP A 232 -9.04 17.03 38.49
CA ASP A 232 -10.24 16.85 37.68
C ASP A 232 -10.20 15.39 37.25
N LEU A 233 -11.10 14.56 37.76
CA LEU A 233 -11.16 13.13 37.48
C LEU A 233 -11.71 12.84 36.06
N LYS A 234 -12.11 13.88 35.28
CA LYS A 234 -12.74 13.71 33.95
C LYS A 234 -11.81 13.84 32.74
N GLN A 235 -10.57 14.31 32.90
CA GLN A 235 -9.58 14.31 31.82
C GLN A 235 -9.29 12.89 31.34
N THR A 236 -9.31 12.65 30.03
CA THR A 236 -9.10 11.33 29.42
C THR A 236 -7.84 11.36 28.56
N PHE A 237 -7.19 10.22 28.38
CA PHE A 237 -6.08 10.06 27.45
C PHE A 237 -6.65 9.69 26.06
N ARG A 238 -6.23 10.38 25.01
CA ARG A 238 -6.52 10.06 23.61
C ARG A 238 -5.21 10.08 22.84
N ASP A 239 -4.87 8.98 22.16
CA ASP A 239 -3.71 8.94 21.26
C ASP A 239 -4.05 9.73 20.00
N GLN A 240 -3.54 10.96 19.90
CA GLN A 240 -3.80 11.87 18.77
C GLN A 240 -5.31 12.03 18.51
N ASP A 241 -5.78 11.78 17.30
CA ASP A 241 -7.16 11.84 16.84
C ASP A 241 -7.92 10.50 16.96
N TYR A 242 -7.33 9.49 17.62
CA TYR A 242 -7.90 8.14 17.66
C TYR A 242 -9.25 8.04 18.40
N VAL A 243 -10.18 7.25 17.87
CA VAL A 243 -11.61 7.23 18.25
C VAL A 243 -11.96 6.67 19.64
N VAL A 244 -10.97 6.41 20.50
CA VAL A 244 -11.21 5.92 21.88
C VAL A 244 -10.43 6.77 22.86
N ARG A 245 -11.14 7.23 23.88
CA ARG A 245 -10.58 7.90 25.05
C ARG A 245 -10.46 6.92 26.21
N TRP A 246 -9.35 6.96 26.92
CA TRP A 246 -9.08 6.10 28.07
C TRP A 246 -9.05 6.89 29.39
N GLU A 247 -9.68 6.33 30.40
CA GLU A 247 -9.57 6.76 31.80
C GLU A 247 -8.93 5.62 32.60
N ALA A 248 -7.79 5.87 33.25
CA ALA A 248 -7.09 4.89 34.08
C ALA A 248 -6.91 5.45 35.50
N ILE A 249 -7.51 4.80 36.48
CA ILE A 249 -7.56 5.24 37.88
C ILE A 249 -7.18 4.11 38.82
N ASN A 250 -6.24 4.39 39.72
CA ASN A 250 -5.96 3.58 40.89
C ASN A 250 -6.96 3.94 41.99
N LEU A 251 -7.94 3.07 42.27
CA LEU A 251 -8.98 3.32 43.27
C LEU A 251 -8.44 3.17 44.70
N THR A 252 -7.37 2.41 44.88
CA THR A 252 -6.79 2.06 46.18
C THR A 252 -5.28 2.29 46.17
N PRO A 253 -4.82 3.56 46.17
CA PRO A 253 -3.40 3.89 46.11
C PRO A 253 -2.64 3.59 47.42
N GLN A 254 -3.35 3.31 48.51
CA GLN A 254 -2.78 2.90 49.80
C GLN A 254 -3.47 1.63 50.29
N LEU A 255 -2.69 0.60 50.64
CA LEU A 255 -3.19 -0.70 51.11
C LEU A 255 -2.31 -1.23 52.25
N GLU A 256 -2.87 -2.03 53.14
CA GLU A 256 -2.11 -2.78 54.15
C GLU A 256 -1.70 -4.17 53.63
N PRO A 257 -0.63 -4.78 54.17
CA PRO A 257 -0.34 -6.19 53.92
C PRO A 257 -1.57 -7.07 54.17
N GLY A 258 -1.91 -7.93 53.21
CA GLY A 258 -3.10 -8.79 53.26
C GLY A 258 -4.40 -8.16 52.75
N GLN A 259 -4.41 -6.87 52.40
CA GLN A 259 -5.58 -6.22 51.79
C GLN A 259 -5.59 -6.35 50.25
N THR A 260 -6.78 -6.21 49.68
CA THR A 260 -7.00 -6.18 48.23
C THR A 260 -7.35 -4.78 47.76
N GLY A 261 -6.89 -4.45 46.54
CA GLY A 261 -7.12 -3.19 45.87
C GLY A 261 -7.69 -3.35 44.46
N THR A 262 -8.01 -2.23 43.83
CA THR A 262 -8.61 -2.21 42.50
C THR A 262 -8.05 -1.12 41.61
N LEU A 263 -7.62 -1.51 40.41
CA LEU A 263 -7.33 -0.63 39.29
C LEU A 263 -8.54 -0.56 38.36
N ARG A 264 -8.90 0.63 37.88
CA ARG A 264 -10.04 0.85 36.98
C ARG A 264 -9.58 1.42 35.65
N PHE A 265 -10.02 0.81 34.56
CA PHE A 265 -9.77 1.24 33.18
C PHE A 265 -11.10 1.40 32.44
N THR A 266 -11.40 2.59 31.96
CA THR A 266 -12.62 2.86 31.19
C THR A 266 -12.26 3.26 29.76
N ALA A 267 -12.72 2.49 28.78
CA ALA A 267 -12.67 2.86 27.38
C ALA A 267 -13.96 3.60 27.01
N ILE A 268 -13.81 4.78 26.41
CA ILE A 268 -14.87 5.68 25.98
C ILE A 268 -14.71 5.85 24.47
N PRO A 269 -15.28 4.93 23.66
CA PRO A 269 -15.30 5.08 22.22
C PRO A 269 -16.17 6.27 21.79
N ASP A 270 -15.80 6.92 20.69
CA ASP A 270 -16.65 7.91 20.04
C ASP A 270 -17.95 7.26 19.53
N SER A 271 -19.00 8.06 19.31
CA SER A 271 -20.32 7.54 18.89
C SER A 271 -20.21 6.64 17.66
N GLY A 272 -20.85 5.47 17.72
CA GLY A 272 -20.83 4.46 16.65
C GLY A 272 -19.67 3.46 16.72
N TYR A 273 -18.68 3.69 17.58
CA TYR A 273 -17.58 2.74 17.80
C TYR A 273 -17.82 1.85 19.02
N HIS A 274 -17.34 0.61 18.93
CA HIS A 274 -17.30 -0.38 19.98
C HIS A 274 -15.87 -0.90 20.16
N VAL A 275 -15.60 -1.52 21.31
CA VAL A 275 -14.30 -2.15 21.63
C VAL A 275 -14.50 -3.60 22.04
N TYR A 276 -13.52 -4.46 21.73
CA TYR A 276 -13.65 -5.90 21.95
C TYR A 276 -13.53 -6.30 23.44
N THR A 277 -14.01 -7.51 23.76
CA THR A 277 -13.88 -8.09 25.11
C THR A 277 -12.43 -8.23 25.52
N SER A 278 -12.17 -8.24 26.83
CA SER A 278 -10.81 -8.33 27.35
C SER A 278 -10.20 -9.72 27.18
N SER A 279 -8.90 -9.78 26.91
CA SER A 279 -8.06 -10.97 26.99
C SER A 279 -6.84 -10.68 27.87
N VAL A 280 -6.26 -11.75 28.42
CA VAL A 280 -4.97 -11.71 29.15
C VAL A 280 -3.81 -12.29 28.33
N ASN A 281 -4.13 -12.86 27.16
CA ASN A 281 -3.19 -13.43 26.19
C ASN A 281 -3.14 -12.55 24.92
N ASP A 282 -2.43 -12.96 23.88
CA ASP A 282 -2.21 -12.25 22.60
C ASP A 282 -3.34 -12.41 21.55
N GLU A 283 -4.53 -12.83 21.97
CA GLU A 283 -5.68 -13.02 21.08
C GLU A 283 -5.95 -11.76 20.22
N GLN A 284 -5.83 -11.89 18.90
CA GLN A 284 -5.79 -10.73 17.99
C GLN A 284 -7.11 -9.94 17.90
N SER A 285 -8.25 -10.55 18.24
CA SER A 285 -9.59 -9.98 18.16
C SER A 285 -10.12 -9.44 19.49
N LYS A 286 -9.26 -9.29 20.51
CA LYS A 286 -9.65 -8.85 21.86
C LYS A 286 -8.87 -7.64 22.34
N THR A 287 -9.36 -7.03 23.42
CA THR A 287 -8.65 -5.99 24.16
C THR A 287 -7.66 -6.66 25.12
N ASN A 288 -6.39 -6.75 24.75
CA ASN A 288 -5.38 -7.48 25.51
C ASN A 288 -4.84 -6.61 26.64
N PHE A 289 -4.97 -7.10 27.88
CA PHE A 289 -4.35 -6.52 29.07
C PHE A 289 -3.09 -7.32 29.41
N VAL A 290 -2.04 -6.61 29.83
CA VAL A 290 -0.83 -7.21 30.39
C VAL A 290 -0.27 -6.35 31.51
N VAL A 291 0.28 -6.99 32.54
CA VAL A 291 1.05 -6.32 33.60
C VAL A 291 2.49 -6.81 33.53
N SER A 292 3.38 -5.95 33.06
CA SER A 292 4.80 -6.27 32.83
C SER A 292 5.68 -6.09 34.06
N GLU A 293 5.26 -5.24 35.00
CA GLU A 293 5.91 -5.03 36.29
C GLU A 293 4.84 -4.99 37.37
N LYS A 294 4.86 -5.91 38.34
CA LYS A 294 3.91 -5.92 39.48
C LYS A 294 4.59 -5.96 40.85
N SER A 295 5.91 -5.74 40.91
CA SER A 295 6.71 -5.90 42.16
C SER A 295 6.39 -7.25 42.82
N ASP A 296 6.28 -7.31 44.16
CA ASP A 296 5.83 -8.52 44.89
C ASP A 296 4.29 -8.65 44.97
N LEU A 297 3.54 -7.82 44.24
CA LEU A 297 2.09 -7.78 44.33
C LEU A 297 1.45 -8.85 43.44
N LYS A 298 0.32 -9.40 43.90
CA LYS A 298 -0.50 -10.28 43.07
C LYS A 298 -1.52 -9.45 42.29
N VAL A 299 -1.73 -9.75 41.01
CA VAL A 299 -2.70 -9.08 40.14
C VAL A 299 -3.58 -10.09 39.43
N GLY A 300 -4.91 -9.93 39.50
CA GLY A 300 -5.87 -10.80 38.83
C GLY A 300 -6.28 -10.30 37.44
N ALA A 301 -7.02 -11.16 36.73
CA ALA A 301 -7.51 -10.88 35.38
C ALA A 301 -8.47 -9.67 35.34
N PRO A 302 -8.58 -8.97 34.19
CA PRO A 302 -9.52 -7.88 34.01
C PRO A 302 -10.96 -8.39 34.10
N GLN A 303 -11.78 -7.72 34.92
CA GLN A 303 -13.20 -8.03 35.09
C GLN A 303 -14.06 -6.85 34.62
N THR A 304 -15.17 -7.13 33.96
CA THR A 304 -16.13 -6.10 33.52
C THR A 304 -17.55 -6.53 33.87
N LYS A 305 -18.40 -5.54 34.20
CA LYS A 305 -19.85 -5.75 34.36
C LYS A 305 -20.63 -5.49 33.07
N SER A 306 -19.99 -4.89 32.07
CA SER A 306 -20.62 -4.60 30.79
C SER A 306 -20.88 -5.93 30.07
N PRO A 307 -22.14 -6.22 29.67
CA PRO A 307 -22.42 -7.45 28.94
C PRO A 307 -21.70 -7.43 27.58
N PRO A 308 -21.08 -8.55 27.16
CA PRO A 308 -20.56 -8.68 25.81
C PRO A 308 -21.72 -8.88 24.81
N VAL A 309 -21.53 -8.39 23.60
CA VAL A 309 -22.37 -8.62 22.42
C VAL A 309 -21.61 -9.55 21.49
N ASP A 310 -22.26 -10.63 21.05
CA ASP A 310 -21.70 -11.55 20.05
C ASP A 310 -21.75 -10.90 18.67
N TYR A 311 -20.69 -11.10 17.88
CA TYR A 311 -20.64 -10.65 16.50
C TYR A 311 -21.28 -11.70 15.58
N ASP A 312 -22.46 -11.39 15.04
CA ASP A 312 -23.32 -12.35 14.32
C ASP A 312 -22.65 -13.05 13.12
N LEU A 313 -21.67 -12.40 12.48
CA LEU A 313 -20.98 -12.91 11.29
C LEU A 313 -19.73 -13.76 11.61
N LEU A 314 -19.18 -13.69 12.83
CA LEU A 314 -17.95 -14.37 13.23
C LEU A 314 -18.13 -15.02 14.61
N PRO A 315 -18.45 -16.33 14.67
CA PRO A 315 -18.65 -17.03 15.94
C PRO A 315 -17.41 -16.94 16.85
N GLY A 316 -17.58 -16.44 18.07
CA GLY A 316 -16.50 -16.33 19.06
C GLY A 316 -15.85 -14.94 19.18
N VAL A 317 -16.21 -13.99 18.31
CA VAL A 317 -15.81 -12.58 18.45
C VAL A 317 -16.88 -11.84 19.25
N THR A 318 -16.47 -11.23 20.36
CA THR A 318 -17.37 -10.51 21.28
C THR A 318 -16.87 -9.10 21.56
N TYR A 319 -17.78 -8.16 21.71
CA TYR A 319 -17.46 -6.74 21.91
C TYR A 319 -18.41 -6.05 22.89
N HIS A 320 -18.10 -4.83 23.31
CA HIS A 320 -18.93 -4.00 24.19
C HIS A 320 -19.39 -2.75 23.44
N LYS A 321 -20.71 -2.50 23.40
CA LYS A 321 -21.29 -1.25 22.88
C LYS A 321 -21.21 -0.14 23.94
N GLY A 322 -20.75 1.05 23.52
CA GLY A 322 -20.62 2.21 24.40
C GLY A 322 -19.43 2.12 25.35
N ASN A 323 -19.50 2.87 26.46
CA ASN A 323 -18.41 2.91 27.43
C ASN A 323 -18.30 1.58 28.18
N VAL A 324 -17.09 1.06 28.28
CA VAL A 324 -16.80 -0.18 29.03
C VAL A 324 -15.75 0.09 30.09
N THR A 325 -15.97 -0.47 31.28
CA THR A 325 -15.07 -0.33 32.41
C THR A 325 -14.59 -1.70 32.87
N TRP A 326 -13.27 -1.90 32.84
CA TRP A 326 -12.60 -3.05 33.42
C TRP A 326 -12.00 -2.69 34.78
N THR A 327 -12.06 -3.64 35.70
CA THR A 327 -11.40 -3.59 37.00
C THR A 327 -10.38 -4.71 37.11
N LEU A 328 -9.13 -4.36 37.43
CA LEU A 328 -8.07 -5.33 37.72
C LEU A 328 -7.87 -5.36 39.24
N PRO A 329 -8.05 -6.52 39.88
CA PRO A 329 -7.82 -6.64 41.31
C PRO A 329 -6.35 -6.83 41.63
N ILE A 330 -5.91 -6.20 42.71
CA ILE A 330 -4.57 -6.34 43.26
C ILE A 330 -4.69 -6.94 44.66
N SER A 331 -3.74 -7.77 45.08
CA SER A 331 -3.61 -8.23 46.45
C SER A 331 -2.19 -8.07 46.94
N ILE A 332 -2.05 -7.57 48.16
CA ILE A 332 -0.78 -7.39 48.82
C ILE A 332 -0.51 -8.65 49.66
N PRO A 333 0.57 -9.42 49.42
CA PRO A 333 0.95 -10.52 50.29
C PRO A 333 1.14 -10.07 51.75
N ASN A 334 0.88 -10.96 52.72
CA ASN A 334 1.01 -10.65 54.15
C ASN A 334 2.45 -10.31 54.58
N ASP A 335 3.43 -10.73 53.78
CA ASP A 335 4.86 -10.53 53.96
C ASP A 335 5.43 -9.41 53.08
N ALA A 336 4.57 -8.68 52.36
CA ALA A 336 5.01 -7.58 51.50
C ALA A 336 5.69 -6.45 52.31
N SER A 337 6.80 -5.95 51.76
CA SER A 337 7.53 -4.84 52.37
C SER A 337 6.72 -3.53 52.34
N THR A 338 6.75 -2.76 53.42
CA THR A 338 6.15 -1.42 53.45
C THR A 338 6.92 -0.49 52.51
N GLY A 339 6.23 0.27 51.67
CA GLY A 339 6.86 1.17 50.71
C GLY A 339 6.07 1.35 49.41
N GLU A 340 6.68 2.02 48.44
CA GLU A 340 6.10 2.26 47.13
C GLU A 340 6.29 1.03 46.23
N HIS A 341 5.20 0.40 45.80
CA HIS A 341 5.20 -0.71 44.86
C HIS A 341 4.71 -0.25 43.51
N LYS A 342 5.56 -0.38 42.49
CA LYS A 342 5.27 0.09 41.14
C LYS A 342 4.55 -1.00 40.35
N ILE A 343 3.50 -0.59 39.63
CA ILE A 343 2.77 -1.41 38.67
C ILE A 343 2.89 -0.77 37.29
N VAL A 344 3.38 -1.51 36.31
CA VAL A 344 3.44 -1.12 34.90
C VAL A 344 2.76 -2.19 34.06
N GLY A 345 1.97 -1.78 33.09
CA GLY A 345 1.30 -2.68 32.17
C GLY A 345 0.88 -1.99 30.89
N GLY A 346 0.19 -2.73 30.02
CA GLY A 346 -0.30 -2.20 28.77
C GLY A 346 -1.66 -2.74 28.38
N ILE A 347 -2.31 -2.02 27.47
CA ILE A 347 -3.59 -2.36 26.89
C ILE A 347 -3.48 -2.22 25.38
N ALA A 348 -3.60 -3.32 24.64
CA ALA A 348 -3.75 -3.31 23.20
C ALA A 348 -5.23 -3.42 22.86
N TYR A 349 -5.72 -2.56 21.98
CA TYR A 349 -7.15 -2.47 21.68
C TYR A 349 -7.40 -2.01 20.25
N GLN A 350 -8.57 -2.37 19.74
CA GLN A 350 -9.08 -1.91 18.46
C GLN A 350 -10.49 -1.37 18.67
N ALA A 351 -10.81 -0.33 17.92
CA ALA A 351 -12.16 0.23 17.88
C ALA A 351 -12.74 -0.04 16.50
N CYS A 352 -13.96 -0.57 16.48
CA CYS A 352 -14.68 -0.87 15.26
C CYS A 352 -16.08 -0.29 15.31
N THR A 353 -16.60 0.13 14.16
CA THR A 353 -18.04 0.20 13.94
C THR A 353 -18.53 -1.20 13.59
N ASP A 354 -19.83 -1.36 13.38
CA ASP A 354 -20.40 -2.65 12.98
C ASP A 354 -19.86 -3.13 11.60
N ASP A 355 -19.26 -2.22 10.80
CA ASP A 355 -18.79 -2.49 9.42
C ASP A 355 -17.30 -2.24 9.15
N SER A 356 -16.60 -1.53 10.03
CA SER A 356 -15.22 -1.10 9.77
C SER A 356 -14.41 -0.96 11.05
N CYS A 357 -13.11 -1.24 10.98
CA CYS A 357 -12.22 -1.15 12.12
C CYS A 357 -11.13 -0.10 11.90
N GLN A 358 -10.86 0.68 12.95
CA GLN A 358 -9.70 1.56 12.99
C GLN A 358 -8.41 0.75 13.20
N GLN A 359 -7.27 1.36 12.88
CA GLN A 359 -5.97 0.71 13.10
C GLN A 359 -5.76 0.39 14.59
N PRO A 360 -5.45 -0.85 14.98
CA PRO A 360 -5.22 -1.20 16.38
C PRO A 360 -4.19 -0.31 17.07
N LYS A 361 -4.48 0.11 18.29
CA LYS A 361 -3.62 0.97 19.12
C LYS A 361 -3.23 0.27 20.41
N ALA A 362 -2.25 0.82 21.10
CA ALA A 362 -1.93 0.38 22.45
C ALA A 362 -1.51 1.55 23.35
N ILE A 363 -1.83 1.41 24.63
CA ILE A 363 -1.41 2.32 25.70
C ILE A 363 -0.62 1.56 26.75
N GLU A 364 0.37 2.22 27.33
CA GLU A 364 1.05 1.80 28.55
C GLU A 364 0.46 2.56 29.72
N PHE A 365 0.25 1.89 30.85
CA PHE A 365 -0.15 2.50 32.11
C PHE A 365 0.89 2.24 33.20
N GLN A 366 1.09 3.23 34.07
CA GLN A 366 1.97 3.15 35.22
C GLN A 366 1.27 3.75 36.45
N THR A 367 1.33 3.03 37.56
CA THR A 367 0.83 3.49 38.87
C THR A 367 1.73 3.02 39.99
N VAL A 368 1.61 3.67 41.16
CA VAL A 368 2.25 3.28 42.40
C VAL A 368 1.17 2.90 43.41
N VAL A 369 1.39 1.81 44.15
CA VAL A 369 0.58 1.36 45.27
C VAL A 369 1.47 1.43 46.51
N ASN A 370 1.08 2.25 47.49
CA ASN A 370 1.84 2.42 48.71
C ASN A 370 1.34 1.43 49.77
N VAL A 371 2.21 0.47 50.14
CA VAL A 371 1.93 -0.49 51.20
C VAL A 371 2.32 0.15 52.54
N VAL A 372 1.34 0.34 53.42
CA VAL A 372 1.48 1.05 54.70
C VAL A 372 1.05 0.16 55.87
N ASP A 373 1.61 0.40 57.07
CA ASP A 373 1.27 -0.35 58.28
C ASP A 373 -0.18 -0.12 58.76
N SER A 374 -0.77 1.02 58.41
CA SER A 374 -2.17 1.35 58.65
C SER A 374 -2.71 2.23 57.52
N ALA A 375 -3.64 1.73 56.73
CA ALA A 375 -4.27 2.48 55.64
C ALA A 375 -5.32 3.44 56.21
N HIS A 376 -5.26 4.71 55.79
CA HIS A 376 -6.31 5.65 56.09
C HIS A 376 -7.53 5.36 55.20
N ALA A 377 -8.71 5.21 55.78
CA ALA A 377 -9.97 4.94 55.06
C ALA A 377 -10.37 6.04 54.05
N ASP A 378 -9.65 7.18 54.02
CA ASP A 378 -9.87 8.33 53.15
C ASP A 378 -8.84 8.46 52.01
N ALA A 379 -8.09 7.40 51.67
CA ALA A 379 -7.15 7.43 50.54
C ALA A 379 -7.90 7.69 49.23
N LYS A 380 -7.75 8.91 48.68
CA LYS A 380 -8.46 9.34 47.47
C LYS A 380 -7.92 8.62 46.23
N PRO A 381 -8.79 8.21 45.28
CA PRO A 381 -8.37 7.64 44.01
C PRO A 381 -7.34 8.52 43.28
N GLN A 382 -6.34 7.90 42.69
CA GLN A 382 -5.27 8.57 41.95
C GLN A 382 -5.30 8.19 40.47
N ARG A 383 -4.98 9.16 39.59
CA ARG A 383 -4.81 8.90 38.16
C ARG A 383 -3.53 8.12 37.92
N MET A 384 -3.59 7.19 36.98
CA MET A 384 -2.39 6.53 36.45
C MET A 384 -1.72 7.40 35.39
N ASN A 385 -0.42 7.24 35.22
CA ASN A 385 0.27 7.78 34.06
C ASN A 385 -0.01 6.89 32.85
N VAL A 386 -0.49 7.46 31.74
CA VAL A 386 -0.86 6.72 30.52
C VAL A 386 -0.17 7.35 29.31
N ALA A 387 0.45 6.52 28.46
CA ALA A 387 1.14 6.97 27.25
C ALA A 387 0.92 6.00 26.08
N ALA A 388 1.03 6.49 24.85
CA ALA A 388 0.94 5.65 23.66
C ALA A 388 2.14 4.70 23.56
N LYS A 389 1.90 3.43 23.18
CA LYS A 389 2.93 2.40 22.98
C LYS A 389 2.65 1.61 21.70
N LYS A 390 3.68 0.97 21.13
CA LYS A 390 3.50 0.12 19.94
C LYS A 390 2.74 -1.16 20.32
N ARG A 391 1.64 -1.46 19.61
CA ARG A 391 0.79 -2.65 19.84
C ARG A 391 1.58 -3.96 19.94
N MET A 392 2.55 -4.16 19.04
CA MET A 392 3.31 -5.42 18.99
C MET A 392 4.09 -5.69 20.28
N LEU A 393 4.57 -4.64 20.98
CA LEU A 393 5.26 -4.81 22.26
C LEU A 393 4.30 -5.26 23.37
N ILE A 394 3.05 -4.77 23.36
CA ILE A 394 2.04 -5.16 24.34
C ILE A 394 1.51 -6.58 24.08
N LEU A 395 1.40 -6.97 22.81
CA LEU A 395 1.02 -8.35 22.45
C LEU A 395 2.11 -9.36 22.78
N ASP A 396 3.39 -9.01 22.56
CA ASP A 396 4.52 -9.85 22.94
C ASP A 396 4.60 -10.04 24.47
N ASP A 397 4.46 -8.94 25.23
CA ASP A 397 4.33 -9.01 26.69
C ASP A 397 3.13 -9.90 27.10
N ALA A 398 1.97 -9.77 26.44
CA ALA A 398 0.77 -10.56 26.75
C ALA A 398 0.90 -12.05 26.37
N ALA A 399 1.71 -12.39 25.37
CA ALA A 399 1.97 -13.78 24.97
C ALA A 399 2.96 -14.47 25.92
N THR A 400 3.94 -13.73 26.42
CA THR A 400 5.12 -14.30 27.10
C THR A 400 5.03 -14.25 28.63
N LEU A 401 4.28 -13.31 29.19
CA LEU A 401 4.22 -13.11 30.64
C LEU A 401 3.01 -13.82 31.24
N ASP A 402 3.25 -14.77 32.16
CA ASP A 402 2.20 -15.31 33.03
C ASP A 402 1.98 -14.34 34.21
N TRP A 403 1.24 -13.26 33.95
CA TRP A 403 1.09 -12.14 34.87
C TRP A 403 -0.16 -12.24 35.76
N VAL A 404 -1.08 -13.17 35.47
CA VAL A 404 -2.37 -13.30 36.18
C VAL A 404 -2.26 -14.29 37.33
N ASP A 405 -2.44 -13.80 38.56
CA ASP A 405 -2.50 -14.65 39.75
C ASP A 405 -3.91 -15.26 39.91
N THR A 406 -4.01 -16.57 39.71
CA THR A 406 -5.28 -17.34 39.75
C THR A 406 -5.95 -17.39 41.13
N ASP A 407 -5.23 -17.04 42.20
CA ASP A 407 -5.75 -16.96 43.57
C ASP A 407 -6.62 -15.71 43.85
N LEU A 408 -6.72 -14.78 42.89
CA LEU A 408 -7.39 -13.51 43.07
C LEU A 408 -8.74 -13.44 42.35
N SER A 409 -9.81 -13.57 43.12
CA SER A 409 -11.17 -13.17 42.72
C SER A 409 -11.74 -12.25 43.79
N PRO A 410 -12.05 -10.96 43.52
CA PRO A 410 -12.75 -10.14 44.49
C PRO A 410 -14.25 -10.13 44.27
N ALA A 411 -14.94 -10.12 45.40
CA ALA A 411 -16.36 -9.90 45.54
C ALA A 411 -16.79 -8.60 44.84
N LEU A 412 -17.72 -8.74 43.90
CA LEU A 412 -18.34 -7.67 43.14
C LEU A 412 -19.33 -6.83 43.98
N ASN A 413 -19.03 -6.55 45.25
CA ASN A 413 -19.91 -5.80 46.17
C ASN A 413 -19.11 -4.75 46.95
N ALA A 414 -18.94 -3.57 46.36
CA ALA A 414 -18.70 -2.33 47.11
C ALA A 414 -19.31 -1.17 46.31
N SER A 415 -20.47 -0.72 46.78
CA SER A 415 -21.26 0.38 46.26
C SER A 415 -20.52 1.70 46.44
N ILE A 416 -20.08 2.31 45.34
CA ILE A 416 -19.95 3.77 45.20
C ILE A 416 -20.36 4.11 43.76
N GLU A 417 -21.68 4.24 43.53
CA GLU A 417 -22.24 4.93 42.36
C GLU A 417 -22.31 6.44 42.65
N PRO A 418 -21.93 7.32 41.71
CA PRO A 418 -22.56 8.63 41.59
C PRO A 418 -23.87 8.50 40.81
N GLU A 419 -24.92 9.16 41.32
CA GLU A 419 -26.31 9.11 40.92
C GLU A 419 -26.57 9.22 39.40
N ALA A 420 -27.53 8.42 38.95
CA ALA A 420 -28.20 8.54 37.66
C ALA A 420 -29.08 9.80 37.62
N ASP A 421 -28.86 10.67 36.64
CA ASP A 421 -29.79 11.74 36.34
C ASP A 421 -31.00 11.16 35.59
N ASN A 422 -32.14 11.17 36.29
CA ASN A 422 -33.47 10.86 35.79
C ASN A 422 -33.87 11.82 34.66
N GLU A 423 -34.31 11.24 33.56
CA GLU A 423 -35.22 11.85 32.60
C GLU A 423 -36.60 12.08 33.25
N PRO A 424 -37.21 13.28 33.17
CA PRO A 424 -38.63 13.44 33.43
C PRO A 424 -39.41 13.59 32.12
N GLN A 425 -40.27 12.60 31.85
CA GLN A 425 -41.41 12.73 30.94
C GLN A 425 -42.45 13.69 31.52
N ILE A 426 -42.90 14.70 30.74
CA ILE A 426 -44.25 15.29 30.89
C ILE A 426 -44.88 15.59 29.51
N ALA A 427 -45.92 14.81 29.22
CA ALA A 427 -47.19 15.04 28.53
C ALA A 427 -47.40 16.18 27.50
N MET A 428 -48.08 15.79 26.41
CA MET A 428 -48.82 16.62 25.44
C MET A 428 -49.95 17.45 26.08
N ALA A 429 -50.15 18.69 25.63
CA ALA A 429 -51.46 19.29 25.34
C ALA A 429 -51.35 20.62 24.55
N ASP A 430 -52.26 20.78 23.60
CA ASP A 430 -52.50 21.88 22.66
C ASP A 430 -52.49 23.32 23.21
N ALA A 431 -52.09 24.27 22.36
CA ALA A 431 -52.88 25.46 22.03
C ALA A 431 -52.37 26.15 20.75
N SER A 432 -53.25 26.18 19.73
CA SER A 432 -53.16 27.01 18.53
C SER A 432 -53.24 28.51 18.84
N ALA A 433 -52.57 29.34 18.01
CA ALA A 433 -53.17 30.46 17.24
C ALA A 433 -52.14 31.57 16.90
N THR A 434 -51.93 31.78 15.59
CA THR A 434 -51.90 33.07 14.83
C THR A 434 -51.40 34.33 15.55
N ASP A 435 -50.51 35.17 15.00
CA ASP A 435 -50.63 35.87 13.70
C ASP A 435 -49.31 36.64 13.43
N HIS A 436 -48.74 36.55 12.22
CA HIS A 436 -48.77 37.53 11.11
C HIS A 436 -47.66 38.60 11.06
N SER A 437 -46.86 38.49 9.97
CA SER A 437 -46.48 39.59 9.04
C SER A 437 -45.40 40.60 9.51
N THR A 438 -44.51 41.19 8.71
CA THR A 438 -44.15 41.15 7.28
C THR A 438 -42.86 41.97 7.05
N SER A 439 -42.29 41.83 5.85
CA SER A 439 -41.22 42.59 5.16
C SER A 439 -39.81 42.02 5.30
N GLY A 440 -39.04 41.72 4.24
CA GLY A 440 -39.21 41.89 2.80
C GLY A 440 -37.84 42.21 2.17
N GLY A 441 -37.46 41.49 1.10
CA GLY A 441 -36.38 41.92 0.17
C GLY A 441 -35.31 40.88 -0.16
N SER A 442 -35.38 40.33 -1.38
CA SER A 442 -34.42 39.46 -2.07
C SER A 442 -33.27 40.24 -2.75
N GLY A 443 -32.07 39.65 -2.87
CA GLY A 443 -30.99 40.13 -3.74
C GLY A 443 -29.63 39.40 -3.56
N ASP A 444 -29.34 38.54 -4.53
CA ASP A 444 -28.11 37.84 -4.97
C ASP A 444 -26.69 38.10 -4.37
N ALA A 445 -26.01 36.96 -4.16
CA ALA A 445 -24.69 36.52 -4.65
C ALA A 445 -23.38 37.35 -4.46
N HIS A 446 -22.43 36.62 -3.83
CA HIS A 446 -20.99 36.49 -4.13
C HIS A 446 -20.01 37.61 -3.73
N GLY A 447 -19.07 37.23 -2.85
CA GLY A 447 -17.66 37.50 -3.09
C GLY A 447 -16.87 38.09 -1.92
N VAL A 448 -15.66 37.52 -1.76
CA VAL A 448 -14.48 38.01 -1.04
C VAL A 448 -14.48 37.63 0.45
N ALA A 449 -13.90 36.49 0.83
CA ALA A 449 -12.50 36.10 0.72
C ALA A 449 -11.53 37.01 1.48
N SER A 450 -11.12 36.46 2.62
CA SER A 450 -9.74 36.42 3.08
C SER A 450 -9.20 37.59 3.87
N GLU A 451 -8.30 37.15 4.75
CA GLU A 451 -7.11 37.80 5.29
C GLU A 451 -7.20 38.15 6.78
N THR A 452 -6.22 37.85 7.62
CA THR A 452 -4.89 37.22 7.47
C THR A 452 -4.32 37.17 8.89
N THR A 453 -3.43 36.23 9.20
CA THR A 453 -2.18 36.65 9.86
C THR A 453 -1.02 35.80 9.35
N SER A 454 -0.37 36.32 8.32
CA SER A 454 1.09 36.36 8.26
C SER A 454 1.57 37.10 9.51
N GLU A 455 2.56 36.57 10.21
CA GLU A 455 3.40 37.42 11.04
C GLU A 455 4.83 37.32 10.51
N GLU A 456 5.28 38.39 9.85
CA GLU A 456 6.72 38.64 9.70
C GLU A 456 7.27 38.93 11.11
N ALA A 457 8.09 38.02 11.63
CA ALA A 457 9.27 38.44 12.35
C ALA A 457 10.45 38.27 11.39
N SER A 458 11.07 39.39 11.03
CA SER A 458 12.40 39.41 10.44
C SER A 458 13.36 38.56 11.29
N GLY A 459 13.87 37.47 10.69
CA GLY A 459 14.79 36.47 11.24
C GLY A 459 14.08 35.14 11.51
N ASP A 460 13.97 34.17 10.61
CA ASP A 460 14.85 33.80 9.50
C ASP A 460 14.05 33.29 8.30
N THR A 461 14.44 33.76 7.11
CA THR A 461 14.02 33.36 5.76
C THR A 461 14.29 31.86 5.43
N GLU A 462 14.48 31.00 6.45
CA GLU A 462 15.05 29.67 6.31
C GLU A 462 14.01 28.54 6.15
N LYS A 463 12.77 28.67 6.70
CA LYS A 463 11.77 27.57 6.76
C LYS A 463 10.82 27.41 5.56
N ALA A 464 10.38 28.49 4.90
CA ALA A 464 9.58 28.38 3.67
C ALA A 464 10.44 27.98 2.46
N GLY A 465 11.72 28.36 2.48
CA GLY A 465 12.73 27.89 1.52
C GLY A 465 13.02 26.39 1.65
N THR A 466 12.91 25.80 2.84
CA THR A 466 13.13 24.36 3.04
C THR A 466 12.01 23.49 2.49
N ALA A 467 10.74 23.91 2.55
CA ALA A 467 9.62 23.14 2.01
C ALA A 467 9.65 23.08 0.47
N PHE A 468 9.80 24.22 -0.20
CA PHE A 468 9.92 24.25 -1.67
C PHE A 468 11.28 23.72 -2.14
N GLY A 469 12.36 23.94 -1.38
CA GLY A 469 13.67 23.36 -1.63
C GLY A 469 13.64 21.83 -1.59
N THR A 470 12.89 21.24 -0.65
CA THR A 470 12.65 19.78 -0.60
C THR A 470 11.88 19.30 -1.83
N THR A 471 10.85 20.03 -2.30
CA THR A 471 10.15 19.71 -3.55
C THR A 471 11.09 19.76 -4.77
N LEU A 472 11.94 20.79 -4.87
CA LEU A 472 12.94 20.89 -5.94
C LEU A 472 13.98 19.76 -5.87
N LEU A 473 14.37 19.34 -4.67
CA LEU A 473 15.26 18.19 -4.47
C LEU A 473 14.61 16.90 -4.94
N PHE A 474 13.36 16.63 -4.57
CA PHE A 474 12.63 15.45 -5.06
C PHE A 474 12.39 15.49 -6.57
N ALA A 475 12.11 16.67 -7.13
CA ALA A 475 11.97 16.85 -8.57
C ALA A 475 13.30 16.62 -9.30
N PHE A 476 14.42 17.09 -8.76
CA PHE A 476 15.76 16.81 -9.26
C PHE A 476 16.09 15.30 -9.21
N ILE A 477 15.84 14.66 -8.07
CA ILE A 477 16.03 13.21 -7.88
C ILE A 477 15.14 12.43 -8.85
N GLY A 478 13.88 12.83 -9.00
CA GLY A 478 12.95 12.25 -9.97
C GLY A 478 13.49 12.34 -11.40
N GLY A 479 14.02 13.50 -11.79
CA GLY A 479 14.70 13.69 -13.07
C GLY A 479 15.90 12.77 -13.28
N VAL A 480 16.72 12.55 -12.24
CA VAL A 480 17.83 11.59 -12.29
C VAL A 480 17.30 10.16 -12.47
N ILE A 481 16.25 9.78 -11.73
CA ILE A 481 15.59 8.47 -11.80
C ILE A 481 15.03 8.18 -13.20
N LEU A 482 14.55 9.19 -13.94
CA LEU A 482 14.04 9.02 -15.31
C LEU A 482 15.07 8.35 -16.24
N ASN A 483 16.38 8.50 -15.99
CA ASN A 483 17.42 7.84 -16.79
C ASN A 483 17.50 6.32 -16.59
N PHE A 484 17.00 5.82 -15.46
CA PHE A 484 16.96 4.38 -15.13
C PHE A 484 15.67 3.70 -15.58
N MET A 485 14.75 4.45 -16.19
CA MET A 485 13.54 3.85 -16.76
C MET A 485 13.86 3.01 -18.01
N PRO A 486 13.16 1.88 -18.21
CA PRO A 486 13.47 0.92 -19.28
C PRO A 486 13.44 1.54 -20.70
N CYS A 487 12.69 2.61 -20.95
CA CYS A 487 12.68 3.27 -22.27
C CYS A 487 13.83 4.23 -22.52
N VAL A 488 14.56 4.65 -21.48
CA VAL A 488 15.64 5.64 -21.61
C VAL A 488 16.99 4.97 -21.80
N LEU A 489 17.17 3.81 -21.16
CA LEU A 489 18.32 2.92 -21.30
C LEU A 489 18.77 2.65 -22.76
N PRO A 490 17.90 2.36 -23.75
CA PRO A 490 18.34 2.19 -25.15
C PRO A 490 19.07 3.41 -25.70
N VAL A 491 18.55 4.60 -25.42
CA VAL A 491 19.08 5.85 -25.97
C VAL A 491 20.34 6.26 -25.23
N VAL A 492 20.40 6.02 -23.91
CA VAL A 492 21.61 6.14 -23.10
C VAL A 492 22.71 5.26 -23.68
N GLY A 493 22.43 3.98 -23.98
CA GLY A 493 23.39 3.04 -24.55
C GLY A 493 23.98 3.51 -25.89
N LEU A 494 23.14 4.04 -26.78
CA LEU A 494 23.59 4.62 -28.06
C LEU A 494 24.48 5.85 -27.87
N LYS A 495 24.17 6.71 -26.88
CA LYS A 495 24.98 7.88 -26.54
C LYS A 495 26.31 7.47 -25.90
N VAL A 496 26.31 6.43 -25.06
CA VAL A 496 27.53 5.85 -24.49
C VAL A 496 28.46 5.31 -25.59
N MET A 497 27.92 4.62 -26.59
CA MET A 497 28.73 4.16 -27.73
C MET A 497 29.32 5.32 -28.55
N SER A 498 28.60 6.44 -28.68
CA SER A 498 29.12 7.67 -29.27
C SER A 498 30.33 8.22 -28.49
N PHE A 499 30.37 8.08 -27.17
CA PHE A 499 31.54 8.50 -26.37
C PHE A 499 32.75 7.59 -26.55
N VAL A 500 32.51 6.29 -26.67
CA VAL A 500 33.60 5.32 -26.93
C VAL A 500 34.25 5.60 -28.29
N GLN A 501 33.46 5.97 -29.30
CA GLN A 501 33.99 6.39 -30.61
C GLN A 501 34.68 7.76 -30.56
N GLN A 502 34.30 8.63 -29.63
CA GLN A 502 34.88 9.97 -29.44
C GLN A 502 36.06 10.00 -28.44
N ALA A 503 36.49 8.85 -27.92
CA ALA A 503 37.57 8.74 -26.94
C ALA A 503 38.96 9.21 -27.44
N GLY A 504 39.06 9.64 -28.71
CA GLY A 504 40.25 10.27 -29.31
C GLY A 504 40.07 11.73 -29.77
N GLU A 505 38.91 12.36 -29.53
CA GLU A 505 38.67 13.76 -29.90
C GLU A 505 39.05 14.77 -28.79
N ASP A 506 39.14 16.04 -29.18
CA ASP A 506 39.50 17.16 -28.31
C ASP A 506 38.52 17.31 -27.13
N ARG A 507 39.03 17.39 -25.88
CA ARG A 507 38.20 17.37 -24.65
C ARG A 507 37.14 18.49 -24.62
N LYS A 508 37.48 19.66 -25.19
CA LYS A 508 36.55 20.79 -25.30
C LYS A 508 35.37 20.46 -26.22
N ARG A 509 35.62 19.75 -27.32
CA ARG A 509 34.58 19.37 -28.28
C ARG A 509 33.58 18.40 -27.64
N ILE A 510 34.06 17.41 -26.88
CA ILE A 510 33.23 16.44 -26.16
C ILE A 510 32.33 17.14 -25.12
N PHE A 511 32.88 18.07 -24.34
CA PHE A 511 32.10 18.85 -23.36
C PHE A 511 30.98 19.65 -24.04
N PHE A 512 31.29 20.44 -25.08
CA PHE A 512 30.27 21.23 -25.76
C PHE A 512 29.22 20.38 -26.48
N LEU A 513 29.58 19.20 -27.00
CA LEU A 513 28.60 18.26 -27.57
C LEU A 513 27.61 17.76 -26.51
N ASN A 514 28.04 17.57 -25.26
CA ASN A 514 27.16 17.16 -24.16
C ASN A 514 26.31 18.31 -23.62
N VAL A 515 26.85 19.52 -23.57
CA VAL A 515 26.05 20.72 -23.24
C VAL A 515 24.94 20.91 -24.28
N VAL A 516 25.25 20.78 -25.57
CA VAL A 516 24.24 20.92 -26.63
C VAL A 516 23.21 19.78 -26.62
N TYR A 517 23.62 18.57 -26.25
CA TYR A 517 22.70 17.45 -25.99
C TYR A 517 21.75 17.74 -24.81
N ALA A 518 22.29 18.24 -23.70
CA ALA A 518 21.51 18.65 -22.53
C ALA A 518 20.54 19.79 -22.84
N LEU A 519 20.95 20.76 -23.67
CA LEU A 519 20.06 21.82 -24.17
C LEU A 519 18.92 21.25 -25.01
N GLY A 520 19.15 20.16 -25.75
CA GLY A 520 18.09 19.42 -26.44
C GLY A 520 17.04 18.88 -25.47
N ILE A 521 17.47 18.22 -24.40
CA ILE A 521 16.59 17.71 -23.33
C ILE A 521 15.81 18.86 -22.68
N LEU A 522 16.50 19.92 -22.25
CA LEU A 522 15.90 21.08 -21.59
C LEU A 522 14.91 21.81 -22.50
N SER A 523 15.14 21.82 -23.82
CA SER A 523 14.19 22.42 -24.77
C SER A 523 12.85 21.69 -24.79
N VAL A 524 12.84 20.36 -24.67
CA VAL A 524 11.59 19.58 -24.61
C VAL A 524 10.86 19.87 -23.30
N PHE A 525 11.55 19.86 -22.16
CA PHE A 525 10.94 20.23 -20.88
C PHE A 525 10.45 21.68 -20.84
N ALA A 526 11.14 22.61 -21.51
CA ALA A 526 10.69 23.99 -21.64
C ALA A 526 9.40 24.09 -22.48
N VAL A 527 9.30 23.32 -23.58
CA VAL A 527 8.06 23.25 -24.37
C VAL A 527 6.93 22.63 -23.55
N LEU A 528 7.18 21.51 -22.86
CA LEU A 528 6.18 20.88 -21.99
C LEU A 528 5.71 21.82 -20.88
N THR A 529 6.63 22.59 -20.29
CA THR A 529 6.32 23.63 -19.29
C THR A 529 5.47 24.74 -19.89
N ALA A 530 5.83 25.23 -21.07
CA ALA A 530 5.05 26.26 -21.76
C ALA A 530 3.64 25.77 -22.09
N LEU A 531 3.48 24.52 -22.54
CA LEU A 531 2.17 23.91 -22.79
C LEU A 531 1.37 23.75 -21.49
N ALA A 532 2.00 23.29 -20.41
CA ALA A 532 1.35 23.13 -19.11
C ALA A 532 0.88 24.46 -18.51
N VAL A 533 1.69 25.52 -18.60
CA VAL A 533 1.40 26.83 -17.98
C VAL A 533 0.51 27.72 -18.87
N LEU A 534 0.72 27.74 -20.19
CA LEU A 534 0.00 28.64 -21.10
C LEU A 534 -1.32 28.06 -21.62
N LEU A 535 -1.40 26.73 -21.79
CA LEU A 535 -2.59 26.07 -22.34
C LEU A 535 -3.38 25.29 -21.27
N SER A 536 -2.96 25.33 -20.01
CA SER A 536 -3.51 24.51 -18.92
C SER A 536 -3.66 23.04 -19.32
N PHE A 537 -2.69 22.55 -20.11
CA PHE A 537 -2.78 21.23 -20.72
C PHE A 537 -2.49 20.14 -19.69
N ASN A 538 -3.52 19.36 -19.35
CA ASN A 538 -3.41 18.24 -18.41
C ASN A 538 -2.69 17.05 -19.05
N TRP A 539 -1.35 17.11 -19.08
CA TRP A 539 -0.49 16.09 -19.71
C TRP A 539 -0.84 14.66 -19.29
N GLY A 540 -1.22 14.44 -18.02
CA GLY A 540 -1.64 13.14 -17.50
C GLY A 540 -2.92 12.57 -18.13
N GLN A 541 -3.88 13.42 -18.51
CA GLN A 541 -5.17 12.99 -19.09
C GLN A 541 -5.05 12.41 -20.50
N GLN A 542 -3.95 12.69 -21.22
CA GLN A 542 -3.74 12.09 -22.53
C GLN A 542 -3.54 10.57 -22.45
N PHE A 543 -2.97 10.08 -21.34
CA PHE A 543 -2.74 8.65 -21.15
C PHE A 543 -4.02 7.86 -20.84
N THR A 544 -5.13 8.53 -20.51
CA THR A 544 -6.44 7.89 -20.32
C THR A 544 -7.22 7.77 -21.63
N TYR A 545 -6.92 8.60 -22.64
CA TYR A 545 -7.63 8.59 -23.92
C TYR A 545 -7.39 7.27 -24.68
N PHE A 546 -8.46 6.60 -25.09
CA PHE A 546 -8.41 5.24 -25.64
C PHE A 546 -7.39 5.08 -26.80
N PRO A 547 -7.38 5.93 -27.85
CA PRO A 547 -6.39 5.85 -28.93
C PRO A 547 -4.95 6.01 -28.47
N VAL A 548 -4.68 6.90 -27.51
CA VAL A 548 -3.33 7.14 -27.00
C VAL A 548 -2.88 5.98 -26.14
N ARG A 549 -3.74 5.47 -25.26
CA ARG A 549 -3.48 4.29 -24.44
C ARG A 549 -3.22 3.04 -25.30
N LEU A 550 -4.05 2.82 -26.33
CA LEU A 550 -3.85 1.74 -27.30
C LEU A 550 -2.53 1.92 -28.04
N GLY A 551 -2.27 3.10 -28.60
CA GLY A 551 -1.02 3.40 -29.30
C GLY A 551 0.21 3.16 -28.43
N LEU A 552 0.17 3.59 -27.17
CA LEU A 552 1.23 3.37 -26.20
C LEU A 552 1.44 1.88 -25.91
N THR A 553 0.36 1.14 -25.67
CA THR A 553 0.43 -0.30 -25.40
C THR A 553 1.06 -1.06 -26.57
N LEU A 554 0.63 -0.76 -27.80
CA LEU A 554 1.17 -1.34 -29.03
C LEU A 554 2.64 -0.94 -29.25
N LEU A 555 3.01 0.32 -28.96
CA LEU A 555 4.37 0.81 -29.06
C LEU A 555 5.30 0.12 -28.05
N MET A 556 4.90 0.03 -26.78
CA MET A 556 5.68 -0.64 -25.73
C MET A 556 5.86 -2.12 -26.05
N PHE A 557 4.83 -2.77 -26.58
CA PHE A 557 4.90 -4.15 -27.01
C PHE A 557 5.85 -4.34 -28.21
N ALA A 558 5.76 -3.46 -29.22
CA ALA A 558 6.69 -3.46 -30.35
C ALA A 558 8.15 -3.25 -29.88
N MET A 559 8.37 -2.35 -28.93
CA MET A 559 9.68 -2.15 -28.29
C MET A 559 10.15 -3.42 -27.57
N ALA A 560 9.30 -4.08 -26.79
CA ALA A 560 9.64 -5.33 -26.11
C ALA A 560 10.08 -6.41 -27.10
N LEU A 561 9.35 -6.56 -28.21
CA LEU A 561 9.72 -7.48 -29.30
C LEU A 561 11.05 -7.10 -29.96
N SER A 562 11.38 -5.80 -30.01
CA SER A 562 12.68 -5.36 -30.53
C SER A 562 13.83 -5.77 -29.61
N TYR A 563 13.61 -5.76 -28.29
CA TYR A 563 14.58 -6.20 -27.29
C TYR A 563 14.73 -7.73 -27.23
N LEU A 564 13.67 -8.47 -27.53
CA LEU A 564 13.70 -9.94 -27.70
C LEU A 564 14.31 -10.39 -29.03
N GLY A 565 14.78 -9.46 -29.87
CA GLY A 565 15.39 -9.76 -31.17
C GLY A 565 14.42 -10.26 -32.23
N VAL A 566 13.10 -10.13 -32.03
CA VAL A 566 12.08 -10.50 -33.05
C VAL A 566 12.19 -9.58 -34.27
N TRP A 567 12.57 -8.33 -34.03
CA TRP A 567 12.90 -7.34 -35.06
C TRP A 567 13.87 -6.33 -34.48
N GLU A 568 14.50 -5.51 -35.33
CA GLU A 568 15.40 -4.45 -34.88
C GLU A 568 14.88 -3.12 -35.39
N ILE A 569 14.79 -2.12 -34.50
CA ILE A 569 14.53 -0.74 -34.89
C ILE A 569 15.76 -0.24 -35.65
N PRO A 570 15.65 0.06 -36.96
CA PRO A 570 16.74 0.66 -37.68
C PRO A 570 16.93 2.06 -37.11
N VAL A 571 18.02 2.28 -36.37
CA VAL A 571 18.36 3.58 -35.80
C VAL A 571 18.23 4.64 -36.92
N PRO A 572 17.46 5.74 -36.72
CA PRO A 572 17.12 6.70 -37.78
C PRO A 572 18.38 7.23 -38.45
N GLY A 573 18.70 6.67 -39.62
CA GLY A 573 20.09 6.62 -40.04
C GLY A 573 20.44 5.65 -41.14
N MET A 574 19.83 4.47 -41.06
CA MET A 574 19.99 3.42 -42.08
C MET A 574 18.83 3.35 -43.09
N ALA A 575 17.86 4.29 -43.01
CA ALA A 575 16.61 4.21 -43.78
C ALA A 575 16.07 5.54 -44.35
N ALA A 576 16.66 6.71 -44.04
CA ALA A 576 16.32 7.95 -44.72
C ALA A 576 17.51 8.33 -45.62
N GLY A 577 17.24 8.70 -46.87
CA GLY A 577 18.23 8.87 -47.93
C GLY A 577 19.39 9.84 -47.61
N LYS A 578 20.25 10.10 -48.60
CA LYS A 578 21.53 10.82 -48.50
C LYS A 578 21.54 12.05 -47.55
N THR A 579 20.41 12.73 -47.37
CA THR A 579 20.21 13.85 -46.43
C THR A 579 20.20 13.45 -44.94
N SER A 580 19.62 12.31 -44.56
CA SER A 580 19.61 11.82 -43.17
C SER A 580 20.92 11.14 -42.79
N GLN A 581 21.57 10.48 -43.75
CA GLN A 581 22.92 9.94 -43.56
C GLN A 581 23.95 11.06 -43.37
N ALA A 582 23.77 12.20 -44.07
CA ALA A 582 24.55 13.42 -43.83
C ALA A 582 24.23 14.10 -42.49
N LEU A 583 23.02 13.93 -41.94
CA LEU A 583 22.63 14.51 -40.66
C LEU A 583 23.11 13.69 -39.45
N GLN A 584 23.21 12.36 -39.61
CA GLN A 584 23.66 11.46 -38.57
C GLN A 584 25.18 11.21 -38.58
N GLN A 585 25.83 11.34 -39.75
CA GLN A 585 27.30 11.42 -39.85
C GLN A 585 27.87 12.81 -39.56
N ARG A 586 27.02 13.83 -39.39
CA ARG A 586 27.47 15.10 -38.80
C ARG A 586 27.56 14.95 -37.28
N GLU A 587 28.74 14.53 -36.82
CA GLU A 587 29.20 14.66 -35.43
C GLU A 587 29.41 16.14 -35.04
N GLY A 588 28.35 16.94 -35.17
CA GLY A 588 28.31 18.36 -34.85
C GLY A 588 27.23 18.67 -33.82
N TYR A 589 27.26 19.91 -33.32
CA TYR A 589 26.34 20.39 -32.28
C TYR A 589 24.87 20.19 -32.63
N THR A 590 24.47 20.42 -33.88
CA THR A 590 23.08 20.20 -34.34
C THR A 590 22.64 18.74 -34.16
N GLY A 591 23.49 17.77 -34.49
CA GLY A 591 23.20 16.35 -34.29
C GLY A 591 23.06 15.98 -32.81
N ALA A 592 23.89 16.58 -31.94
CA ALA A 592 23.80 16.38 -30.50
C ALA A 592 22.48 16.96 -29.91
N PHE A 593 22.07 18.15 -30.35
CA PHE A 593 20.82 18.78 -29.91
C PHE A 593 19.60 17.90 -30.23
N PHE A 594 19.44 17.49 -31.49
CA PHE A 594 18.30 16.66 -31.89
C PHE A 594 18.33 15.27 -31.25
N LYS A 595 19.51 14.68 -31.03
CA LYS A 595 19.62 13.43 -30.26
C LYS A 595 19.08 13.59 -28.83
N GLY A 596 19.31 14.74 -28.19
CA GLY A 596 18.74 15.06 -26.87
C GLY A 596 17.22 15.19 -26.91
N VAL A 597 16.69 15.91 -27.91
CA VAL A 597 15.23 16.04 -28.13
C VAL A 597 14.57 14.67 -28.33
N PHE A 598 15.12 13.84 -29.22
CA PHE A 598 14.60 12.49 -29.48
C PHE A 598 14.66 11.60 -28.24
N ALA A 599 15.73 11.69 -27.45
CA ALA A 599 15.85 10.94 -26.21
C ALA A 599 14.71 11.26 -25.23
N THR A 600 14.41 12.55 -25.02
CA THR A 600 13.33 12.97 -24.12
C THR A 600 11.94 12.60 -24.65
N VAL A 601 11.69 12.79 -25.94
CA VAL A 601 10.40 12.44 -26.56
C VAL A 601 10.11 10.94 -26.45
N LEU A 602 11.12 10.08 -26.69
CA LEU A 602 10.97 8.63 -26.56
C LEU A 602 10.88 8.15 -25.10
N ALA A 603 11.42 8.91 -24.15
CA ALA A 603 11.33 8.64 -22.71
C ALA A 603 9.95 8.98 -22.10
N THR A 604 9.24 9.92 -22.73
CA THR A 604 7.99 10.47 -22.21
C THR A 604 6.87 9.44 -22.00
N PRO A 605 6.68 8.43 -22.86
CA PRO A 605 5.52 7.53 -22.73
C PRO A 605 5.55 6.59 -21.52
N CYS A 606 6.73 6.17 -21.04
CA CYS A 606 6.84 5.34 -19.83
C CYS A 606 7.06 6.13 -18.55
N SER A 607 7.38 7.42 -18.67
CA SER A 607 7.39 8.34 -17.53
C SER A 607 6.02 8.95 -17.27
N GLY A 608 5.09 8.88 -18.23
CA GLY A 608 3.71 9.38 -18.13
C GLY A 608 2.94 8.94 -16.87
N PRO A 609 2.78 7.63 -16.60
CA PRO A 609 2.05 7.17 -15.41
C PRO A 609 2.68 7.62 -14.09
N LEU A 610 4.02 7.65 -14.02
CA LEU A 610 4.76 8.01 -12.82
C LEU A 610 4.81 9.52 -12.60
N LEU A 611 4.91 10.31 -13.67
CA LEU A 611 4.88 11.77 -13.64
C LEU A 611 3.45 12.30 -13.49
N GLY A 612 2.40 11.55 -13.86
CA GLY A 612 1.01 11.97 -13.76
C GLY A 612 0.58 12.32 -12.33
N GLY A 613 0.99 11.52 -11.34
CA GLY A 613 0.74 11.80 -9.92
C GLY A 613 1.51 13.03 -9.40
N ILE A 614 2.77 13.19 -9.82
CA ILE A 614 3.61 14.34 -9.42
C ILE A 614 3.09 15.64 -10.05
N LEU A 615 2.70 15.60 -11.33
CA LEU A 615 2.10 16.73 -12.03
C LEU A 615 0.71 17.07 -11.49
N GLY A 616 -0.05 16.07 -10.99
CA GLY A 616 -1.28 16.29 -10.22
C GLY A 616 -1.07 17.16 -8.98
N LEU A 617 0.04 16.94 -8.25
CA LEU A 617 0.41 17.76 -7.10
C LEU A 617 0.86 19.18 -7.49
N THR A 618 1.27 19.41 -8.74
CA THR A 618 1.64 20.75 -9.23
C THR A 618 0.44 21.66 -9.51
N PHE A 619 -0.80 21.16 -9.49
CA PHE A 619 -2.00 21.99 -9.66
C PHE A 619 -2.23 22.99 -8.51
N ALA A 620 -1.68 22.71 -7.33
CA ALA A 620 -1.72 23.64 -6.19
C ALA A 620 -0.57 24.67 -6.22
N LEU A 621 0.36 24.57 -7.17
CA LEU A 621 1.54 25.42 -7.26
C LEU A 621 1.31 26.61 -8.20
N THR A 622 1.94 27.74 -7.88
CA THR A 622 1.94 28.92 -8.77
C THR A 622 2.64 28.62 -10.11
N SER A 623 2.31 29.35 -11.18
CA SER A 623 2.92 29.16 -12.51
C SER A 623 4.45 29.18 -12.49
N LEU A 624 5.04 29.99 -11.60
CA LEU A 624 6.49 30.07 -11.42
C LEU A 624 7.07 28.83 -10.72
N GLN A 625 6.37 28.29 -9.71
CA GLN A 625 6.77 27.08 -9.00
C GLN A 625 6.65 25.84 -9.91
N THR A 626 5.58 25.71 -10.69
CA THR A 626 5.41 24.63 -11.67
C THR A 626 6.51 24.67 -12.74
N THR A 627 6.87 25.87 -13.20
CA THR A 627 8.00 26.06 -14.13
C THR A 627 9.32 25.59 -13.53
N ALA A 628 9.59 25.96 -12.28
CA ALA A 628 10.80 25.55 -11.58
C ALA A 628 10.88 24.02 -11.38
N VAL A 629 9.76 23.38 -11.03
CA VAL A 629 9.67 21.92 -10.84
C VAL A 629 9.90 21.16 -12.15
N ILE A 630 9.23 21.53 -13.24
CA ILE A 630 9.40 20.81 -14.52
C ILE A 630 10.81 21.02 -15.09
N MET A 631 11.36 22.23 -14.96
CA MET A 631 12.73 22.51 -15.40
C MET A 631 13.78 21.77 -14.55
N ILE A 632 13.61 21.67 -13.23
CA ILE A 632 14.57 20.95 -12.39
C ILE A 632 14.54 19.43 -12.64
N VAL A 633 13.37 18.86 -12.99
CA VAL A 633 13.28 17.48 -13.51
C VAL A 633 14.11 17.33 -14.79
N GLY A 634 13.98 18.28 -15.73
CA GLY A 634 14.80 18.28 -16.95
C GLY A 634 16.31 18.40 -16.68
N VAL A 635 16.70 19.21 -15.69
CA VAL A 635 18.09 19.31 -15.23
C VAL A 635 18.58 18.00 -14.62
N GLY A 636 17.77 17.35 -13.79
CA GLY A 636 18.06 16.02 -13.23
C GLY A 636 18.25 14.97 -14.33
N MET A 637 17.40 15.00 -15.37
CA MET A 637 17.55 14.10 -16.52
C MET A 637 18.84 14.36 -17.30
N ALA A 638 19.23 15.63 -17.48
CA ALA A 638 20.43 16.02 -18.21
C ALA A 638 21.75 15.77 -17.45
N LEU A 639 21.69 15.71 -16.11
CA LEU A 639 22.84 15.61 -15.21
C LEU A 639 23.84 14.49 -15.57
N PRO A 640 23.46 13.21 -15.75
CA PRO A 640 24.43 12.15 -16.02
C PRO A 640 25.23 12.39 -17.31
N TYR A 641 24.61 12.98 -18.34
CA TYR A 641 25.29 13.29 -19.59
C TYR A 641 26.28 14.45 -19.45
N LEU A 642 25.93 15.46 -18.65
CA LEU A 642 26.84 16.57 -18.32
C LEU A 642 28.02 16.07 -17.47
N MET A 643 27.78 15.20 -16.49
CA MET A 643 28.84 14.60 -15.66
C MET A 643 29.83 13.79 -16.49
N ILE A 644 29.35 12.96 -17.43
CA ILE A 644 30.22 12.21 -18.36
C ILE A 644 31.04 13.16 -19.25
N GLY A 645 30.46 14.30 -19.65
CA GLY A 645 31.18 15.32 -20.40
C GLY A 645 32.29 16.04 -19.62
N ILE A 646 32.12 16.19 -18.30
CA ILE A 646 33.12 16.81 -17.40
C ILE A 646 34.21 15.79 -17.03
N TRP A 647 33.82 14.56 -16.71
CA TRP A 647 34.71 13.46 -16.33
C TRP A 647 34.67 12.31 -17.34
N PRO A 648 35.44 12.40 -18.44
CA PRO A 648 35.49 11.34 -19.45
C PRO A 648 36.07 10.02 -18.91
N SER A 649 36.80 10.04 -17.79
CA SER A 649 37.26 8.84 -17.08
C SER A 649 36.11 7.98 -16.54
N LEU A 650 34.92 8.54 -16.33
CA LEU A 650 33.74 7.79 -15.92
C LEU A 650 33.25 6.82 -17.01
N VAL A 651 33.55 7.11 -18.29
CA VAL A 651 33.25 6.21 -19.41
C VAL A 651 34.12 4.96 -19.38
N ALA A 652 35.32 5.02 -18.80
CA ALA A 652 36.20 3.87 -18.67
C ALA A 652 35.68 2.80 -17.68
N TRP A 653 34.71 3.16 -16.83
CA TRP A 653 34.06 2.24 -15.91
C TRP A 653 32.94 1.42 -16.57
N LEU A 654 32.44 1.85 -17.73
CA LEU A 654 31.40 1.10 -18.44
C LEU A 654 31.96 -0.19 -19.05
N PRO A 655 31.35 -1.36 -18.75
CA PRO A 655 31.77 -2.62 -19.33
C PRO A 655 31.58 -2.60 -20.85
N LYS A 656 32.52 -3.22 -21.58
CA LYS A 656 32.48 -3.31 -23.04
C LYS A 656 31.18 -4.02 -23.47
N PRO A 657 30.55 -3.60 -24.59
CA PRO A 657 29.38 -4.32 -25.11
C PRO A 657 29.76 -5.77 -25.43
N GLY A 658 28.99 -6.71 -24.91
CA GLY A 658 29.23 -8.15 -24.97
C GLY A 658 27.99 -8.92 -24.53
N THR A 659 28.15 -10.17 -24.11
CA THR A 659 27.02 -11.05 -23.72
C THR A 659 26.13 -10.48 -22.61
N TRP A 660 26.72 -9.76 -21.64
CA TRP A 660 25.96 -9.12 -20.55
C TRP A 660 24.92 -8.11 -21.08
N MET A 661 25.20 -7.46 -22.21
CA MET A 661 24.29 -6.48 -22.83
C MET A 661 23.06 -7.18 -23.41
N GLU A 662 23.22 -8.40 -23.93
CA GLU A 662 22.08 -9.19 -24.43
C GLU A 662 21.20 -9.66 -23.27
N THR A 663 21.78 -10.17 -22.18
CA THR A 663 21.00 -10.53 -20.98
C THR A 663 20.27 -9.32 -20.38
N LEU A 664 20.92 -8.14 -20.34
CA LEU A 664 20.27 -6.91 -19.89
C LEU A 664 19.10 -6.52 -20.80
N LYS A 665 19.25 -6.64 -22.12
CA LYS A 665 18.16 -6.36 -23.07
C LYS A 665 16.98 -7.30 -22.86
N GLU A 666 17.23 -8.59 -22.72
CA GLU A 666 16.19 -9.60 -22.47
C GLU A 666 15.44 -9.30 -21.16
N PHE A 667 16.18 -9.00 -20.07
CA PHE A 667 15.58 -8.57 -18.81
C PHE A 667 14.70 -7.32 -18.96
N LEU A 668 15.16 -6.32 -19.71
CA LEU A 668 14.40 -5.10 -19.96
C LEU A 668 13.14 -5.35 -20.79
N ALA A 669 13.17 -6.32 -21.71
CA ALA A 669 11.99 -6.74 -22.47
C ALA A 669 10.89 -7.26 -21.55
N PHE A 670 11.22 -8.04 -20.51
CA PHE A 670 10.25 -8.51 -19.53
C PHE A 670 9.61 -7.35 -18.74
N LEU A 671 10.37 -6.31 -18.40
CA LEU A 671 9.81 -5.10 -17.78
C LEU A 671 8.85 -4.34 -18.71
N PHE A 672 9.16 -4.26 -20.00
CA PHE A 672 8.23 -3.71 -21.00
C PHE A 672 6.96 -4.55 -21.10
N LEU A 673 7.07 -5.89 -21.11
CA LEU A 673 5.91 -6.77 -21.12
C LEU A 673 5.07 -6.64 -19.85
N GLY A 674 5.70 -6.46 -18.68
CA GLY A 674 4.99 -6.13 -17.44
C GLY A 674 4.22 -4.82 -17.52
N THR A 675 4.82 -3.80 -18.16
CA THR A 675 4.14 -2.52 -18.43
C THR A 675 2.97 -2.70 -19.40
N VAL A 676 3.14 -3.49 -20.47
CA VAL A 676 2.07 -3.84 -21.39
C VAL A 676 0.93 -4.56 -20.67
N ALA A 677 1.24 -5.50 -19.77
CA ALA A 677 0.23 -6.19 -18.96
C ALA A 677 -0.54 -5.24 -18.04
N PHE A 678 0.16 -4.29 -17.40
CA PHE A 678 -0.46 -3.24 -16.59
C PHE A 678 -1.43 -2.38 -17.42
N PHE A 679 -1.00 -1.86 -18.58
CA PHE A 679 -1.87 -1.10 -19.47
C PHE A 679 -2.98 -1.95 -20.10
N PHE A 680 -2.73 -3.23 -20.35
CA PHE A 680 -3.71 -4.16 -20.90
C PHE A 680 -4.87 -4.39 -19.92
N ASN A 681 -4.57 -4.55 -18.63
CA ASN A 681 -5.61 -4.64 -17.59
C ASN A 681 -6.49 -3.38 -17.53
N GLN A 682 -5.99 -2.27 -18.09
CA GLN A 682 -6.66 -1.00 -18.03
C GLN A 682 -7.79 -0.81 -19.06
N PHE A 683 -7.88 -1.71 -20.04
CA PHE A 683 -8.94 -1.70 -21.05
C PHE A 683 -10.24 -2.31 -20.52
N SER A 684 -11.32 -1.96 -21.19
CA SER A 684 -12.65 -2.50 -20.92
C SER A 684 -12.72 -4.00 -21.21
N ASP A 685 -13.53 -4.78 -20.49
CA ASP A 685 -13.61 -6.24 -20.72
C ASP A 685 -14.00 -6.59 -22.16
N GLY A 686 -14.85 -5.78 -22.79
CA GLY A 686 -15.19 -5.88 -24.21
C GLY A 686 -14.02 -5.54 -25.14
N ASP A 687 -13.09 -4.67 -24.70
CA ASP A 687 -11.93 -4.24 -25.49
C ASP A 687 -10.68 -5.12 -25.27
N LYS A 688 -10.60 -5.87 -24.18
CA LYS A 688 -9.43 -6.72 -23.87
C LYS A 688 -9.16 -7.72 -25.00
N LEU A 689 -10.20 -8.35 -25.53
CA LEU A 689 -10.07 -9.31 -26.63
C LEU A 689 -9.55 -8.66 -27.94
N PRO A 690 -10.16 -7.58 -28.48
CA PRO A 690 -9.64 -6.93 -29.67
C PRO A 690 -8.25 -6.30 -29.47
N VAL A 691 -7.94 -5.78 -28.27
CA VAL A 691 -6.58 -5.30 -27.93
C VAL A 691 -5.58 -6.45 -27.97
N PHE A 692 -5.92 -7.62 -27.41
CA PHE A 692 -5.06 -8.79 -27.43
C PHE A 692 -4.76 -9.26 -28.86
N VAL A 693 -5.79 -9.30 -29.71
CA VAL A 693 -5.63 -9.62 -31.13
C VAL A 693 -4.80 -8.56 -31.87
N ALA A 694 -4.94 -7.28 -31.51
CA ALA A 694 -4.10 -6.21 -32.05
C ALA A 694 -2.63 -6.38 -31.65
N LEU A 695 -2.34 -6.81 -30.41
CA LEU A 695 -0.97 -7.15 -29.99
C LEU A 695 -0.41 -8.31 -30.82
N ILE A 696 -1.19 -9.35 -31.08
CA ILE A 696 -0.80 -10.44 -31.99
C ILE A 696 -0.53 -9.91 -33.41
N GLY A 697 -1.36 -8.99 -33.89
CA GLY A 697 -1.14 -8.31 -35.17
C GLY A 697 0.17 -7.55 -35.24
N VAL A 698 0.52 -6.81 -34.18
CA VAL A 698 1.82 -6.13 -34.05
C VAL A 698 2.96 -7.14 -34.00
N TRP A 699 2.82 -8.24 -33.26
CA TRP A 699 3.83 -9.29 -33.22
C TRP A 699 4.08 -9.87 -34.61
N PHE A 700 3.02 -10.20 -35.34
CA PHE A 700 3.11 -10.72 -36.70
C PHE A 700 3.74 -9.71 -37.66
N GLY A 701 3.36 -8.43 -37.56
CA GLY A 701 3.96 -7.35 -38.34
C GLY A 701 5.45 -7.17 -38.07
N CYS A 702 5.85 -7.17 -36.79
CA CYS A 702 7.25 -7.11 -36.37
C CYS A 702 8.04 -8.32 -36.88
N TRP A 703 7.47 -9.52 -36.81
CA TRP A 703 8.10 -10.74 -37.31
C TRP A 703 8.34 -10.70 -38.83
N ILE A 704 7.38 -10.18 -39.62
CA ILE A 704 7.57 -9.96 -41.07
C ILE A 704 8.74 -9.01 -41.33
N ILE A 705 8.84 -7.93 -40.55
CA ILE A 705 9.93 -6.94 -40.66
C ILE A 705 11.27 -7.60 -40.31
N GLY A 706 11.33 -8.37 -39.22
CA GLY A 706 12.54 -9.04 -38.74
C GLY A 706 13.06 -10.13 -39.69
N LYS A 707 12.23 -10.68 -40.57
CA LYS A 707 12.66 -11.67 -41.59
C LYS A 707 13.54 -11.09 -42.70
N VAL A 708 13.57 -9.78 -42.86
CA VAL A 708 14.39 -9.12 -43.89
C VAL A 708 15.67 -8.56 -43.27
N PRO A 709 16.85 -9.13 -43.59
CA PRO A 709 18.12 -8.67 -43.02
C PRO A 709 18.42 -7.21 -43.34
N SER A 710 19.11 -6.52 -42.43
CA SER A 710 19.48 -5.10 -42.56
C SER A 710 20.34 -4.77 -43.80
N TRP A 711 21.04 -5.77 -44.35
CA TRP A 711 21.91 -5.69 -45.53
C TRP A 711 21.16 -5.82 -46.87
N SER A 712 19.87 -6.12 -46.84
CA SER A 712 19.05 -6.24 -48.05
C SER A 712 18.79 -4.89 -48.73
N SER A 713 18.38 -4.92 -50.01
CA SER A 713 18.10 -3.70 -50.77
C SER A 713 17.03 -2.85 -50.08
N LEU A 714 17.15 -1.52 -50.15
CA LEU A 714 16.21 -0.57 -49.55
C LEU A 714 14.75 -0.90 -49.95
N GLN A 715 14.54 -1.33 -51.19
CA GLN A 715 13.23 -1.70 -51.71
C GLN A 715 12.65 -2.95 -51.02
N ALA A 716 13.46 -3.98 -50.76
CA ALA A 716 13.02 -5.17 -50.03
C ALA A 716 12.67 -4.84 -48.56
N ARG A 717 13.44 -3.93 -47.93
CA ARG A 717 13.16 -3.44 -46.58
C ARG A 717 11.88 -2.63 -46.52
N LEU A 718 11.67 -1.73 -47.48
CA LEU A 718 10.43 -0.95 -47.58
C LEU A 718 9.22 -1.85 -47.82
N TYR A 719 9.33 -2.89 -48.63
CA TYR A 719 8.25 -3.86 -48.81
C TYR A 719 7.94 -4.61 -47.51
N ALA A 720 8.95 -5.08 -46.77
CA ALA A 720 8.74 -5.76 -45.48
C ALA A 720 8.11 -4.83 -44.43
N TRP A 721 8.56 -3.58 -44.35
CA TRP A 721 7.97 -2.56 -43.48
C TRP A 721 6.52 -2.25 -43.86
N SER A 722 6.25 -2.00 -45.14
CA SER A 722 4.90 -1.72 -45.61
C SER A 722 3.97 -2.92 -45.39
N GLY A 723 4.47 -4.16 -45.60
CA GLY A 723 3.72 -5.39 -45.37
C GLY A 723 3.47 -5.66 -43.89
N GLY A 724 4.47 -5.46 -43.03
CA GLY A 724 4.34 -5.63 -41.58
C GLY A 724 3.44 -4.58 -40.92
N ILE A 725 3.54 -3.31 -41.34
CA ILE A 725 2.64 -2.25 -40.87
C ILE A 725 1.21 -2.50 -41.39
N ALA A 726 1.06 -2.83 -42.67
CA ALA A 726 -0.25 -3.11 -43.24
C ALA A 726 -0.91 -4.33 -42.56
N SER A 727 -0.17 -5.41 -42.29
CA SER A 727 -0.73 -6.57 -41.59
C SER A 727 -1.13 -6.23 -40.16
N ALA A 728 -0.31 -5.49 -39.42
CA ALA A 728 -0.66 -5.04 -38.06
C ALA A 728 -1.90 -4.14 -38.05
N ILE A 729 -2.02 -3.19 -38.99
CA ILE A 729 -3.20 -2.31 -39.11
C ILE A 729 -4.43 -3.12 -39.51
N ILE A 730 -4.34 -4.00 -40.51
CA ILE A 730 -5.47 -4.81 -40.99
C ILE A 730 -5.98 -5.70 -39.86
N ILE A 731 -5.09 -6.40 -39.15
CA ILE A 731 -5.46 -7.26 -38.03
C ILE A 731 -6.06 -6.43 -36.89
N GLY A 732 -5.45 -5.30 -36.52
CA GLY A 732 -5.97 -4.41 -35.48
C GLY A 732 -7.34 -3.86 -35.81
N VAL A 733 -7.54 -3.31 -37.01
CA VAL A 733 -8.84 -2.77 -37.47
C VAL A 733 -9.89 -3.87 -37.55
N ALA A 734 -9.55 -5.05 -38.10
CA ALA A 734 -10.45 -6.19 -38.15
C ALA A 734 -10.83 -6.68 -36.74
N ALA A 735 -9.89 -6.66 -35.80
CA ALA A 735 -10.16 -7.03 -34.42
C ALA A 735 -11.19 -6.09 -33.78
N PHE A 736 -11.00 -4.78 -33.85
CA PHE A 736 -11.98 -3.83 -33.30
C PHE A 736 -13.32 -3.83 -34.06
N HIS A 737 -13.31 -4.12 -35.36
CA HIS A 737 -14.53 -4.17 -36.16
C HIS A 737 -15.36 -5.45 -35.96
N TRP A 738 -14.72 -6.61 -35.70
CA TRP A 738 -15.43 -7.91 -35.57
C TRP A 738 -15.50 -8.45 -34.15
N LEU A 739 -14.58 -8.06 -33.28
CA LEU A 739 -14.50 -8.49 -31.87
C LEU A 739 -14.73 -7.32 -30.90
N GLY A 740 -15.07 -6.13 -31.42
CA GLY A 740 -15.50 -5.01 -30.60
C GLY A 740 -16.80 -5.31 -29.84
N PRO A 741 -17.19 -4.46 -28.87
CA PRO A 741 -18.28 -4.76 -27.95
C PRO A 741 -19.58 -5.12 -28.69
N ALA A 742 -20.09 -6.33 -28.48
CA ALA A 742 -21.47 -6.68 -28.82
C ALA A 742 -22.42 -6.06 -27.79
N PRO A 743 -23.64 -5.66 -28.17
CA PRO A 743 -24.65 -5.24 -27.20
C PRO A 743 -24.98 -6.44 -26.29
N GLU A 744 -24.86 -6.25 -24.97
CA GLU A 744 -25.11 -7.30 -23.99
C GLU A 744 -26.56 -7.81 -24.04
N PRO A 745 -26.75 -9.13 -23.86
CA PRO A 745 -27.61 -9.52 -22.73
C PRO A 745 -27.17 -10.78 -21.95
N ALA A 746 -27.26 -10.62 -20.62
CA ALA A 746 -27.63 -11.51 -19.51
C ALA A 746 -27.37 -13.04 -19.55
N GLU A 747 -26.67 -13.56 -18.53
CA GLU A 747 -27.23 -14.30 -17.36
C GLU A 747 -26.11 -14.94 -16.52
N GLY A 748 -26.23 -14.92 -15.18
CA GLY A 748 -25.60 -15.92 -14.31
C GLY A 748 -24.73 -15.44 -13.14
N VAL A 749 -24.43 -14.14 -13.03
CA VAL A 749 -23.75 -13.59 -11.84
C VAL A 749 -24.69 -12.58 -11.19
N LYS A 750 -25.07 -12.80 -9.92
CA LYS A 750 -25.81 -11.80 -9.13
C LYS A 750 -24.90 -10.58 -8.96
N THR A 751 -25.03 -9.63 -9.87
CA THR A 751 -24.43 -8.30 -9.83
C THR A 751 -25.59 -7.30 -9.83
N ILE A 752 -25.36 -6.09 -9.31
CA ILE A 752 -26.34 -5.00 -9.43
C ILE A 752 -26.70 -4.87 -10.91
N ALA A 753 -27.98 -4.89 -11.24
CA ALA A 753 -28.47 -4.76 -12.61
C ALA A 753 -28.34 -3.30 -13.08
N TRP A 754 -27.10 -2.85 -13.29
CA TRP A 754 -26.78 -1.49 -13.70
C TRP A 754 -27.42 -1.15 -15.04
N GLN A 755 -28.11 -0.01 -15.08
CA GLN A 755 -28.57 0.57 -16.34
C GLN A 755 -27.55 1.61 -16.83
N PRO A 756 -27.28 1.71 -18.13
CA PRO A 756 -26.42 2.78 -18.64
C PRO A 756 -27.05 4.14 -18.31
N TYR A 757 -26.22 5.09 -17.89
CA TYR A 757 -26.66 6.46 -17.63
C TYR A 757 -27.19 7.14 -18.89
N ASP A 758 -28.33 7.82 -18.76
CA ASP A 758 -29.00 8.61 -19.79
C ASP A 758 -29.81 9.70 -19.06
N GLU A 759 -29.61 10.97 -19.41
CA GLU A 759 -30.23 12.10 -18.71
C GLU A 759 -31.76 12.17 -18.92
N ALA A 760 -32.27 11.66 -20.05
CA ALA A 760 -33.70 11.62 -20.31
C ALA A 760 -34.38 10.56 -19.42
N LYS A 761 -33.76 9.39 -19.27
CA LYS A 761 -34.26 8.33 -18.37
C LYS A 761 -34.16 8.72 -16.90
N LEU A 762 -33.10 9.42 -16.49
CA LEU A 762 -33.00 9.94 -15.13
C LEU A 762 -34.20 10.83 -14.80
N LYS A 763 -34.56 11.76 -15.69
CA LYS A 763 -35.71 12.65 -15.52
C LYS A 763 -37.05 11.90 -15.48
N GLU A 764 -37.18 10.84 -16.27
CA GLU A 764 -38.36 9.96 -16.22
C GLU A 764 -38.48 9.29 -14.85
N TYR A 765 -37.41 8.66 -14.34
CA TYR A 765 -37.42 8.02 -13.02
C TYR A 765 -37.65 9.00 -11.88
N GLN A 766 -37.10 10.22 -11.97
CA GLN A 766 -37.37 11.29 -11.01
C GLN A 766 -38.85 11.73 -11.05
N ALA A 767 -39.44 11.83 -12.23
CA ALA A 767 -40.86 12.18 -12.38
C ALA A 767 -41.80 11.06 -11.88
N GLU A 768 -41.36 9.81 -11.99
CA GLU A 768 -42.03 8.64 -11.40
C GLU A 768 -41.81 8.51 -9.88
N GLY A 769 -40.98 9.39 -9.29
CA GLY A 769 -40.67 9.34 -7.86
C GLY A 769 -39.78 8.17 -7.46
N ARG A 770 -39.02 7.57 -8.39
CA ARG A 770 -38.09 6.48 -8.08
C ARG A 770 -36.80 7.03 -7.48
N THR A 771 -36.27 6.32 -6.49
CA THR A 771 -34.93 6.59 -5.97
C THR A 771 -33.90 6.09 -6.98
N VAL A 772 -32.97 6.94 -7.40
CA VAL A 772 -31.98 6.60 -8.46
C VAL A 772 -30.58 6.77 -7.91
N MET A 773 -29.78 5.70 -7.94
CA MET A 773 -28.36 5.72 -7.57
C MET A 773 -27.50 5.72 -8.83
N ILE A 774 -26.67 6.74 -9.02
CA ILE A 774 -25.78 6.88 -10.18
C ILE A 774 -24.32 6.79 -9.73
N ASP A 775 -23.59 5.79 -10.22
CA ASP A 775 -22.13 5.68 -10.02
C ASP A 775 -21.38 6.28 -11.22
N PHE A 776 -20.69 7.41 -10.99
CA PHE A 776 -19.79 8.03 -11.94
C PHE A 776 -18.39 7.43 -11.80
N THR A 777 -18.06 6.55 -12.74
CA THR A 777 -16.90 5.65 -12.64
C THR A 777 -16.03 5.71 -13.90
N ALA A 778 -14.89 5.02 -13.86
CA ALA A 778 -14.15 4.65 -15.05
C ALA A 778 -13.30 3.42 -14.77
N LYS A 779 -13.03 2.64 -15.80
CA LYS A 779 -12.19 1.44 -15.67
C LYS A 779 -10.75 1.77 -15.26
N TRP A 780 -10.26 2.97 -15.58
CA TRP A 780 -8.92 3.49 -15.23
C TRP A 780 -8.78 4.14 -13.89
N CYS A 781 -9.89 4.31 -13.20
CA CYS A 781 -9.91 4.96 -11.92
C CYS A 781 -9.74 3.91 -10.82
N VAL A 782 -8.55 3.85 -10.21
CA VAL A 782 -8.24 2.93 -9.12
C VAL A 782 -9.21 3.12 -7.94
N ASN A 783 -9.50 4.36 -7.56
CA ASN A 783 -10.45 4.65 -6.49
C ASN A 783 -11.88 4.19 -6.84
N CYS A 784 -12.25 4.22 -8.12
CA CYS A 784 -13.54 3.74 -8.59
C CYS A 784 -13.63 2.21 -8.49
N ILE A 785 -12.56 1.49 -8.85
CA ILE A 785 -12.46 0.03 -8.67
C ILE A 785 -12.55 -0.33 -7.17
N VAL A 786 -11.91 0.45 -6.30
CA VAL A 786 -11.98 0.26 -4.84
C VAL A 786 -13.41 0.47 -4.34
N ASN A 787 -14.07 1.59 -4.69
CA ASN A 787 -15.47 1.84 -4.31
C ASN A 787 -16.40 0.74 -4.83
N TYR A 788 -16.21 0.30 -6.07
CA TYR A 788 -17.01 -0.77 -6.66
C TYR A 788 -16.89 -2.06 -5.84
N ASN A 789 -15.68 -2.49 -5.48
CA ASN A 789 -15.49 -3.76 -4.78
C ASN A 789 -15.79 -3.70 -3.28
N VAL A 790 -15.58 -2.54 -2.64
CA VAL A 790 -15.67 -2.39 -1.19
C VAL A 790 -17.03 -1.85 -0.75
N ALA A 791 -17.74 -1.08 -1.58
CA ALA A 791 -18.97 -0.39 -1.19
C ALA A 791 -20.18 -0.71 -2.08
N LEU A 792 -20.02 -0.77 -3.40
CA LEU A 792 -21.15 -0.90 -4.34
C LEU A 792 -21.52 -2.35 -4.65
N ASN A 793 -20.56 -3.18 -5.06
CA ASN A 793 -20.77 -4.59 -5.46
C ASN A 793 -20.68 -5.55 -4.27
N THR A 794 -21.38 -5.22 -3.20
CA THR A 794 -21.47 -6.01 -1.97
C THR A 794 -22.89 -6.56 -1.81
N GLU A 795 -23.04 -7.65 -1.06
CA GLU A 795 -24.36 -8.26 -0.84
C GLU A 795 -25.34 -7.33 -0.10
N PRO A 796 -24.95 -6.62 0.98
CA PRO A 796 -25.85 -5.69 1.66
C PRO A 796 -26.31 -4.53 0.79
N THR A 797 -25.43 -3.93 -0.01
CA THR A 797 -25.80 -2.83 -0.91
C THR A 797 -26.78 -3.31 -1.99
N ARG A 798 -26.60 -4.53 -2.52
CA ARG A 798 -27.57 -5.16 -3.43
C ARG A 798 -28.94 -5.34 -2.79
N GLN A 799 -28.98 -5.90 -1.58
CA GLN A 799 -30.23 -6.15 -0.87
C GLN A 799 -30.98 -4.86 -0.57
N LEU A 800 -30.26 -3.80 -0.15
CA LEU A 800 -30.89 -2.51 0.14
C LEU A 800 -31.41 -1.82 -1.13
N ILE A 801 -30.67 -1.89 -2.24
CA ILE A 801 -31.16 -1.37 -3.54
C ILE A 801 -32.45 -2.08 -3.95
N GLU A 802 -32.52 -3.41 -3.80
CA GLU A 802 -33.73 -4.19 -4.08
C GLU A 802 -34.88 -3.87 -3.11
N GLU A 803 -34.60 -3.72 -1.82
CA GLU A 803 -35.60 -3.37 -0.79
C GLU A 803 -36.23 -1.99 -1.02
N LEU A 804 -35.40 -1.02 -1.40
CA LEU A 804 -35.84 0.34 -1.70
C LEU A 804 -36.46 0.49 -3.10
N ASP A 805 -36.45 -0.57 -3.92
CA ASP A 805 -36.76 -0.53 -5.36
C ASP A 805 -36.02 0.62 -6.06
N ALA A 806 -34.76 0.83 -5.67
CA ALA A 806 -33.91 1.89 -6.21
C ALA A 806 -33.36 1.50 -7.59
N VAL A 807 -33.18 2.47 -8.48
CA VAL A 807 -32.64 2.26 -9.83
C VAL A 807 -31.15 2.52 -9.84
N PRO A 808 -30.30 1.51 -10.01
CA PRO A 808 -28.87 1.69 -10.20
C PRO A 808 -28.57 2.09 -11.66
N MET A 809 -27.90 3.22 -11.86
CA MET A 809 -27.40 3.70 -13.14
C MET A 809 -25.87 3.84 -13.12
N LEU A 810 -25.21 3.46 -14.20
CA LEU A 810 -23.76 3.51 -14.36
C LEU A 810 -23.38 4.60 -15.36
N ALA A 811 -22.69 5.62 -14.89
CA ALA A 811 -22.10 6.66 -15.72
C ALA A 811 -20.62 6.33 -15.97
N ASP A 812 -20.33 5.52 -16.99
CA ASP A 812 -18.97 5.13 -17.37
C ASP A 812 -18.24 6.25 -18.11
N TRP A 813 -17.39 6.98 -17.39
CA TRP A 813 -16.55 8.07 -17.90
C TRP A 813 -15.19 7.58 -18.44
N THR A 814 -15.04 6.27 -18.74
CA THR A 814 -13.80 5.70 -19.30
C THR A 814 -13.35 6.44 -20.56
N ASP A 815 -14.28 6.77 -21.46
CA ASP A 815 -14.02 7.43 -22.74
C ASP A 815 -14.36 8.94 -22.75
N GLN A 816 -14.67 9.51 -21.59
CA GLN A 816 -14.97 10.93 -21.40
C GLN A 816 -16.19 11.44 -22.19
N ASP A 817 -17.32 10.75 -22.07
CA ASP A 817 -18.58 11.18 -22.70
C ASP A 817 -18.98 12.62 -22.27
N PRO A 818 -19.31 13.53 -23.21
CA PRO A 818 -19.67 14.91 -22.90
C PRO A 818 -20.96 15.07 -22.09
N GLU A 819 -21.91 14.12 -22.17
CA GLU A 819 -23.15 14.13 -21.38
C GLU A 819 -22.84 13.86 -19.90
N ILE A 820 -21.99 12.86 -19.63
CA ILE A 820 -21.50 12.54 -18.28
C ILE A 820 -20.66 13.69 -17.71
N GLU A 821 -19.80 14.31 -18.53
CA GLU A 821 -19.00 15.47 -18.11
C GLU A 821 -19.90 16.67 -17.72
N ALA A 822 -20.98 16.91 -18.46
CA ALA A 822 -21.95 17.97 -18.13
C ALA A 822 -22.63 17.68 -16.78
N LYS A 823 -23.02 16.42 -16.53
CA LYS A 823 -23.64 16.05 -15.26
C LYS A 823 -22.69 16.13 -14.07
N LEU A 824 -21.43 15.72 -14.24
CA LEU A 824 -20.39 15.91 -13.22
C LEU A 824 -20.24 17.39 -12.84
N LYS A 825 -20.24 18.29 -13.84
CA LYS A 825 -20.18 19.75 -13.58
C LYS A 825 -21.40 20.27 -12.84
N GLU A 826 -22.60 19.77 -13.17
CA GLU A 826 -23.85 20.09 -12.44
C GLU A 826 -23.74 19.68 -10.96
N LEU A 827 -23.22 18.49 -10.70
CA LEU A 827 -22.93 17.99 -9.36
C LEU A 827 -21.72 18.68 -8.71
N GLN A 828 -21.21 19.78 -9.27
CA GLN A 828 -20.02 20.50 -8.80
C GLN A 828 -18.78 19.60 -8.65
N SER A 829 -18.66 18.55 -9.48
CA SER A 829 -17.48 17.70 -9.57
C SER A 829 -16.71 17.92 -10.87
N ARG A 830 -15.39 17.77 -10.81
CA ARG A 830 -14.50 17.78 -11.98
C ARG A 830 -13.69 16.49 -12.11
N SER A 831 -13.94 15.52 -11.23
CA SER A 831 -13.23 14.26 -11.11
C SER A 831 -14.18 13.14 -10.72
N ILE A 832 -13.76 11.91 -11.00
CA ILE A 832 -14.36 10.66 -10.52
C ILE A 832 -13.44 10.02 -9.48
N PRO A 833 -13.93 9.14 -8.60
CA PRO A 833 -15.31 8.65 -8.47
C PRO A 833 -16.27 9.68 -7.83
N VAL A 834 -17.54 9.62 -8.26
CA VAL A 834 -18.67 10.31 -7.60
C VAL A 834 -19.86 9.37 -7.57
N LEU A 835 -20.47 9.18 -6.40
CA LEU A 835 -21.76 8.50 -6.29
C LEU A 835 -22.84 9.55 -6.02
N ALA A 836 -23.89 9.58 -6.83
CA ALA A 836 -25.02 10.49 -6.64
C ALA A 836 -26.31 9.70 -6.46
N ILE A 837 -26.99 9.89 -5.34
CA ILE A 837 -28.27 9.24 -5.03
C ILE A 837 -29.36 10.31 -5.05
N TYR A 838 -30.33 10.15 -5.94
CA TYR A 838 -31.49 11.02 -6.08
C TYR A 838 -32.67 10.40 -5.32
N PRO A 839 -33.09 10.98 -4.19
CA PRO A 839 -34.22 10.46 -3.41
C PRO A 839 -35.53 10.55 -4.20
N GLY A 840 -36.36 9.51 -4.15
CA GLY A 840 -37.66 9.51 -4.83
C GLY A 840 -38.63 10.59 -4.32
N LYS A 841 -38.52 10.97 -3.03
CA LYS A 841 -39.33 12.03 -2.40
C LYS A 841 -38.85 13.45 -2.72
N SER A 842 -37.55 13.60 -2.99
CA SER A 842 -36.88 14.90 -3.18
C SER A 842 -35.82 14.80 -4.28
N PRO A 843 -36.22 14.55 -5.54
CA PRO A 843 -35.29 14.32 -6.65
C PRO A 843 -34.45 15.56 -7.02
N ALA A 844 -34.79 16.74 -6.50
CA ALA A 844 -34.03 17.97 -6.71
C ALA A 844 -32.80 18.10 -5.79
N GLU A 845 -32.69 17.28 -4.73
CA GLU A 845 -31.62 17.34 -3.74
C GLU A 845 -30.88 15.99 -3.69
N PRO A 846 -29.90 15.78 -4.60
CA PRO A 846 -29.12 14.54 -4.60
C PRO A 846 -28.15 14.47 -3.43
N ILE A 847 -28.04 13.29 -2.82
CA ILE A 847 -26.99 12.95 -1.87
C ILE A 847 -25.74 12.57 -2.68
N VAL A 848 -24.66 13.33 -2.53
CA VAL A 848 -23.43 13.17 -3.32
C VAL A 848 -22.28 12.73 -2.44
N LEU A 849 -21.74 11.54 -2.71
CA LEU A 849 -20.51 11.03 -2.10
C LEU A 849 -19.36 11.16 -3.10
N ARG A 850 -18.19 11.60 -2.63
CA ARG A 850 -17.01 11.87 -3.47
C ARG A 850 -15.81 11.06 -3.02
N ASP A 851 -14.92 10.80 -3.96
CA ASP A 851 -13.66 10.11 -3.73
C ASP A 851 -13.89 8.70 -3.15
N LEU A 852 -13.21 8.31 -2.07
CA LEU A 852 -13.36 6.98 -1.49
C LEU A 852 -14.61 6.90 -0.61
N VAL A 853 -15.49 5.94 -0.89
CA VAL A 853 -16.69 5.69 -0.10
C VAL A 853 -16.59 4.32 0.56
N SER A 854 -17.01 4.23 1.83
CA SER A 854 -17.19 2.95 2.51
C SER A 854 -18.57 2.37 2.16
N GLN A 855 -18.76 1.08 2.40
CA GLN A 855 -20.06 0.44 2.24
C GLN A 855 -21.14 1.14 3.08
N GLN A 856 -20.82 1.46 4.34
CA GLN A 856 -21.79 2.09 5.24
C GLN A 856 -22.21 3.47 4.74
N MET A 857 -21.30 4.28 4.20
CA MET A 857 -21.67 5.57 3.61
C MET A 857 -22.67 5.41 2.46
N VAL A 858 -22.56 4.33 1.68
CA VAL A 858 -23.51 4.04 0.59
C VAL A 858 -24.85 3.55 1.15
N LEU A 859 -24.83 2.70 2.17
CA LEU A 859 -26.04 2.21 2.83
C LEU A 859 -26.80 3.36 3.51
N ASP A 860 -26.11 4.16 4.32
CA ASP A 860 -26.68 5.35 4.99
C ASP A 860 -27.30 6.31 3.95
N ALA A 861 -26.58 6.58 2.85
CA ALA A 861 -27.08 7.46 1.81
C ALA A 861 -28.29 6.88 1.05
N LEU A 862 -28.37 5.55 0.89
CA LEU A 862 -29.53 4.87 0.31
C LEU A 862 -30.73 4.89 1.28
N GLU A 863 -30.50 4.64 2.57
CA GLU A 863 -31.51 4.71 3.62
C GLU A 863 -32.09 6.12 3.76
N ASP A 864 -31.22 7.14 3.78
CA ASP A 864 -31.59 8.55 3.81
C ASP A 864 -32.40 8.96 2.57
N ALA A 865 -32.04 8.44 1.40
CA ALA A 865 -32.80 8.66 0.17
C ALA A 865 -34.20 8.01 0.23
N GLY A 866 -34.31 6.90 0.96
CA GLY A 866 -35.54 6.16 1.15
C GLY A 866 -36.05 5.45 -0.10
N PRO A 867 -37.18 4.71 0.03
CA PRO A 867 -37.69 3.88 -1.06
C PRO A 867 -38.31 4.71 -2.19
N SER A 868 -38.28 4.14 -3.39
CA SER A 868 -39.01 4.65 -4.56
C SER A 868 -40.48 4.86 -4.25
N VAL A 869 -40.97 6.06 -4.56
CA VAL A 869 -42.30 6.55 -4.21
C VAL A 869 -43.25 6.40 -5.40
N SER A 870 -43.58 5.17 -5.81
CA SER A 870 -44.74 4.97 -6.68
C SER A 870 -45.46 3.63 -6.51
N GLY A 871 -46.79 3.70 -6.37
CA GLY A 871 -47.74 2.65 -6.78
C GLY A 871 -47.84 1.32 -6.02
N SER A 872 -47.08 1.05 -4.95
CA SER A 872 -47.08 -0.25 -4.24
C SER A 872 -48.34 -0.57 -3.39
N ALA A 873 -49.52 -0.08 -3.81
CA ALA A 873 -50.81 -0.57 -3.32
C ALA A 873 -51.37 -1.73 -4.16
N ALA A 874 -50.80 -2.03 -5.35
CA ALA A 874 -51.37 -3.02 -6.27
C ALA A 874 -50.86 -4.47 -6.07
N ASN A 875 -49.69 -4.70 -5.45
CA ASN A 875 -49.07 -6.04 -5.40
C ASN A 875 -48.99 -6.70 -4.02
N ILE A 876 -49.31 -5.98 -2.93
CA ILE A 876 -49.32 -6.57 -1.57
C ILE A 876 -50.66 -7.25 -1.25
N ALA A 877 -51.76 -6.83 -1.89
CA ALA A 877 -53.09 -7.42 -1.70
C ALA A 877 -53.23 -8.84 -2.28
N ASN A 878 -52.30 -9.31 -3.11
CA ASN A 878 -52.35 -10.65 -3.72
C ASN A 878 -51.48 -11.70 -3.03
N ARG A 879 -50.74 -11.34 -1.96
CA ARG A 879 -49.82 -12.28 -1.29
C ARG A 879 -50.30 -12.81 0.06
N VAL A 880 -51.50 -12.39 0.53
CA VAL A 880 -52.10 -12.91 1.76
C VAL A 880 -53.50 -13.45 1.48
N ARG A 881 -53.57 -14.71 1.04
CA ARG A 881 -54.69 -15.60 1.38
C ARG A 881 -54.13 -16.85 2.05
N PRO A 882 -54.54 -17.18 3.29
CA PRO A 882 -54.12 -18.41 3.94
C PRO A 882 -54.80 -19.60 3.29
N ASN A 883 -54.01 -20.64 3.06
CA ASN A 883 -54.40 -21.90 2.45
C ASN A 883 -55.20 -22.72 3.48
N THR A 884 -56.51 -22.86 3.32
CA THR A 884 -57.34 -23.86 4.01
C THR A 884 -57.79 -24.92 3.02
N ASN A 885 -57.35 -26.15 3.31
CA ASN A 885 -57.79 -27.47 2.85
C ASN A 885 -59.01 -27.59 1.92
N ALA A 886 -58.85 -28.44 0.91
CA ALA A 886 -59.61 -29.68 0.68
C ALA A 886 -60.05 -29.89 -0.78
N GLY A 887 -59.83 -31.11 -1.28
CA GLY A 887 -60.84 -31.82 -2.07
C GLY A 887 -60.77 -31.70 -3.59
N GLU A 888 -60.29 -32.77 -4.19
CA GLU A 888 -60.98 -33.52 -5.25
C GLU A 888 -61.15 -32.97 -6.68
N LEU A 889 -60.68 -33.82 -7.60
CA LEU A 889 -61.27 -34.19 -8.89
C LEU A 889 -61.31 -33.15 -10.03
N SER A 890 -60.56 -33.49 -11.09
CA SER A 890 -61.14 -33.94 -12.38
C SER A 890 -60.52 -33.27 -13.62
N SER A 891 -59.81 -34.12 -14.38
CA SER A 891 -59.80 -34.26 -15.84
C SER A 891 -59.81 -33.04 -16.79
N ALA A 892 -58.65 -32.91 -17.47
CA ALA A 892 -58.51 -33.05 -18.93
C ALA A 892 -59.09 -31.93 -19.86
N PRO A 893 -58.77 -31.94 -21.18
CA PRO A 893 -57.95 -30.89 -21.79
C PRO A 893 -58.65 -30.23 -23.00
N ALA A 894 -57.97 -29.28 -23.65
CA ALA A 894 -57.78 -29.22 -25.12
C ALA A 894 -57.76 -27.80 -25.70
N ALA A 895 -56.68 -27.57 -26.46
CA ALA A 895 -56.65 -27.07 -27.85
C ALA A 895 -57.10 -25.63 -28.19
N GLY A 896 -56.30 -25.02 -29.06
CA GLY A 896 -56.72 -23.92 -29.95
C GLY A 896 -55.76 -22.74 -29.90
N VAL A 897 -54.59 -22.78 -30.56
CA VAL A 897 -54.38 -22.46 -31.98
C VAL A 897 -54.46 -20.95 -32.29
N ALA A 898 -53.29 -20.47 -32.75
CA ALA A 898 -53.03 -19.43 -33.75
C ALA A 898 -53.26 -17.93 -33.44
N ALA A 899 -52.12 -17.28 -33.27
CA ALA A 899 -51.58 -16.22 -34.13
C ALA A 899 -52.30 -14.86 -34.18
N ARG A 900 -51.63 -13.86 -33.60
CA ARG A 900 -51.08 -12.73 -34.36
C ARG A 900 -49.81 -12.22 -33.72
#